data_AF-A0A1F7CWH2-F1
#
_entry.id   AF-A0A1F7CWH2-F1
#
_cell.length_a   1.000
_cell.length_b   1.000
_cell.length_c   1.000
_cell.angle_alpha   90.00
_cell.angle_beta   90.00
_cell.angle_gamma   90.00
#
_symmetry.space_group_name_H-M   'P 1'
#
loop_
_entity.id
_entity.type
_entity.pdbx_description
1 polymer ?
#
loop_
_entity_poly.entity_id
_entity_poly.type
_entity_poly.pdbx_seq_one_letter_code
_entity_poly.pdbx_strand_id
1 'polypeptide(L)'
;MSSPLFTTLRKETKPSAAVKNRIYGKIQRRISPAEFFCAEVQAGLATGIEARKRVWLRVARRIQTEHALSLLERLREIATPPAALRARLFARILPCLQPVIASTRMYRPLKWAASFALFALAVRVAPFLILAEPTVADSAVTLLPTRGEVSVSVGGMWQPVTDEFVLEPGTILRTGDGEASILFHDDGVLRLDANTTVMLHDTAKRFGSSSSDVTPTFALYTGRLWVQGLVPTHVQGLAVATSYGTVLVNEGSLSVAEDEAVDVEVFDRRATVLQGGDEIVLVAGERTRMWEENIPLVKRIANERYDESWTEQNLARDAVHRREIAQLQQERRAAMAGILPTSRLYPVKRAAEAVDVLLTFGEDARTQKRLTYANTRLNEAAALLAGDQGAQAAEPLAEYRAVLLALADGSEEGTLTQFLLEQSLSEASADMAAALPDDAFYLLKQAVLEASVEIDGAVTADDIQGLLIMDALAALIQTVEAGEVEGVQKAWVDLQPHLALTEQEDSKMQEGVHKEILALLTRFALAVQEHEEQIAAIDPELVDQLAAYLPSGSESAVPVMSEEELQILVQSIYDRIFLYHMTRSRVNQFFAEVKALAGHPEEGRILRRLFVILPDGPEQFPSRVRREITNLRWAREGGII
;
A
#
# COMPACT_ATOMS: atom_id res chain seq x y z
N MET A 1 -73.54 11.29 26.50
CA MET A 1 -74.71 11.30 25.60
C MET A 1 -74.22 11.37 24.16
N SER A 2 -74.20 10.26 23.45
CA SER A 2 -73.83 10.17 22.03
C SER A 2 -74.83 9.24 21.34
N SER A 3 -75.42 9.77 20.29
CA SER A 3 -76.73 9.42 19.77
C SER A 3 -76.71 8.14 18.91
N PRO A 4 -77.68 7.21 19.07
CA PRO A 4 -77.81 5.99 18.26
C PRO A 4 -78.25 6.24 16.79
N LEU A 5 -78.34 7.50 16.35
CA LEU A 5 -78.80 7.91 15.02
C LEU A 5 -77.73 7.81 13.92
N PHE A 6 -76.43 7.93 14.27
CA PHE A 6 -75.36 7.91 13.26
C PHE A 6 -74.91 6.50 12.85
N THR A 7 -75.16 5.49 13.69
CA THR A 7 -74.83 4.08 13.38
C THR A 7 -75.86 3.43 12.45
N THR A 8 -77.12 3.88 12.47
CA THR A 8 -78.18 3.47 11.55
C THR A 8 -78.02 4.09 10.15
N LEU A 9 -77.70 5.40 10.06
CA LEU A 9 -77.43 6.06 8.77
C LEU A 9 -76.20 5.50 8.04
N ARG A 10 -75.19 4.99 8.77
CA ARG A 10 -74.00 4.35 8.18
C ARG A 10 -74.26 2.94 7.65
N LYS A 11 -75.35 2.29 8.07
CA LYS A 11 -75.80 0.99 7.51
C LYS A 11 -76.67 1.17 6.27
N GLU A 12 -77.45 2.25 6.17
CA GLU A 12 -78.32 2.50 5.01
C GLU A 12 -77.58 3.13 3.81
N THR A 13 -76.41 3.73 4.01
CA THR A 13 -75.63 4.38 2.95
C THR A 13 -74.58 3.49 2.28
N LYS A 14 -74.41 2.23 2.72
CA LYS A 14 -73.49 1.29 2.05
C LYS A 14 -74.20 0.64 0.86
N PRO A 15 -73.76 0.87 -0.39
CA PRO A 15 -74.37 0.22 -1.54
C PRO A 15 -74.21 -1.31 -1.42
N SER A 16 -75.30 -2.03 -1.68
CA SER A 16 -75.33 -3.49 -1.62
C SER A 16 -74.30 -4.11 -2.59
N ALA A 17 -73.81 -5.30 -2.27
CA ALA A 17 -72.82 -6.01 -3.08
C ALA A 17 -73.25 -6.18 -4.55
N ALA A 18 -74.55 -6.32 -4.79
CA ALA A 18 -75.14 -6.38 -6.13
C ALA A 18 -74.97 -5.07 -6.91
N VAL A 19 -75.10 -3.91 -6.25
CA VAL A 19 -74.89 -2.59 -6.87
C VAL A 19 -73.41 -2.35 -7.15
N LYS A 20 -72.51 -2.73 -6.24
CA LYS A 20 -71.05 -2.68 -6.47
C LYS A 20 -70.64 -3.52 -7.69
N ASN A 21 -71.12 -4.76 -7.79
CA ASN A 21 -70.81 -5.63 -8.92
C ASN A 21 -71.40 -5.11 -10.25
N ARG A 22 -72.58 -4.47 -10.20
CA ARG A 22 -73.19 -3.83 -11.38
C ARG A 22 -72.39 -2.60 -11.85
N ILE A 23 -71.85 -1.82 -10.92
CA ILE A 23 -71.00 -0.65 -11.22
C ILE A 23 -69.63 -1.12 -11.74
N TYR A 24 -69.01 -2.11 -11.09
CA TYR A 24 -67.76 -2.72 -11.56
C TYR A 24 -67.92 -3.30 -12.97
N GLY A 25 -68.99 -4.05 -13.24
CA GLY A 25 -69.27 -4.57 -14.58
C GLY A 25 -69.54 -3.49 -15.63
N LYS A 26 -70.10 -2.33 -15.24
CA LYS A 26 -70.26 -1.17 -16.13
C LYS A 26 -68.94 -0.45 -16.41
N ILE A 27 -68.04 -0.38 -15.43
CA ILE A 27 -66.71 0.22 -15.55
C ILE A 27 -65.82 -0.68 -16.43
N GLN A 28 -65.82 -1.99 -16.19
CA GLN A 28 -65.08 -2.97 -16.99
C GLN A 28 -65.50 -2.96 -18.46
N ARG A 29 -66.81 -2.85 -18.74
CA ARG A 29 -67.34 -2.71 -20.11
C ARG A 29 -67.00 -1.38 -20.80
N ARG A 30 -66.60 -0.35 -20.05
CA ARG A 30 -66.17 0.95 -20.59
C ARG A 30 -64.65 1.06 -20.78
N ILE A 31 -63.87 0.23 -20.10
CA ILE A 31 -62.39 0.18 -20.21
C ILE A 31 -61.93 -0.80 -21.32
N SER A 32 -62.81 -1.69 -21.76
CA SER A 32 -62.56 -2.70 -22.81
C SER A 32 -62.57 -2.28 -24.30
N PRO A 33 -62.46 -1.00 -24.74
CA PRO A 33 -62.20 -0.71 -26.16
C PRO A 33 -60.73 -0.82 -26.58
N ALA A 34 -59.76 -0.78 -25.64
CA ALA A 34 -58.33 -0.68 -26.00
C ALA A 34 -57.62 -2.03 -26.21
N GLU A 35 -58.08 -3.11 -25.58
CA GLU A 35 -57.42 -4.43 -25.67
C GLU A 35 -57.81 -5.23 -26.93
N PHE A 36 -59.01 -5.00 -27.49
CA PHE A 36 -59.43 -5.66 -28.72
C PHE A 36 -58.68 -5.18 -29.96
N PHE A 37 -58.27 -3.90 -30.01
CA PHE A 37 -57.56 -3.35 -31.16
C PHE A 37 -56.14 -3.92 -31.30
N CYS A 38 -55.43 -4.15 -30.19
CA CYS A 38 -54.09 -4.75 -30.21
C CYS A 38 -54.11 -6.27 -30.54
N ALA A 39 -55.16 -6.98 -30.11
CA ALA A 39 -55.31 -8.41 -30.40
C ALA A 39 -55.66 -8.67 -31.88
N GLU A 40 -56.47 -7.79 -32.50
CA GLU A 40 -56.86 -7.91 -33.92
C GLU A 40 -55.70 -7.54 -34.87
N VAL A 41 -54.86 -6.56 -34.48
CA VAL A 41 -53.62 -6.22 -35.21
C VAL A 41 -52.54 -7.30 -35.05
N GLN A 42 -52.40 -7.92 -33.86
CA GLN A 42 -51.49 -9.07 -33.68
C GLN A 42 -51.95 -10.32 -34.44
N ALA A 43 -53.26 -10.57 -34.52
CA ALA A 43 -53.82 -11.64 -35.33
C ALA A 43 -53.62 -11.40 -36.85
N GLY A 44 -53.66 -10.14 -37.30
CA GLY A 44 -53.36 -9.75 -38.68
C GLY A 44 -51.88 -9.84 -39.07
N LEU A 45 -50.95 -9.74 -38.11
CA LEU A 45 -49.50 -9.82 -38.32
C LEU A 45 -48.92 -11.24 -38.14
N ALA A 46 -49.70 -12.18 -37.61
CA ALA A 46 -49.29 -13.58 -37.45
C ALA A 46 -49.30 -14.30 -38.81
N THR A 47 -48.15 -14.33 -39.49
CA THR A 47 -48.00 -15.09 -40.74
C THR A 47 -48.35 -16.58 -40.53
N GLY A 48 -49.42 -17.04 -41.19
CA GLY A 48 -49.87 -18.42 -41.11
C GLY A 48 -48.79 -19.42 -41.54
N ILE A 49 -48.81 -20.62 -40.96
CA ILE A 49 -47.88 -21.74 -41.20
C ILE A 49 -47.71 -22.04 -42.71
N GLU A 50 -48.78 -21.85 -43.48
CA GLU A 50 -48.86 -21.96 -44.94
C GLU A 50 -47.99 -20.92 -45.70
N ALA A 51 -47.92 -19.67 -45.21
CA ALA A 51 -47.10 -18.61 -45.79
C ALA A 51 -45.60 -18.86 -45.50
N ARG A 52 -45.29 -19.31 -44.28
CA ARG A 52 -43.93 -19.72 -43.89
C ARG A 52 -43.42 -20.88 -44.74
N LYS A 53 -44.26 -21.90 -45.01
CA LYS A 53 -43.93 -23.01 -45.93
C LYS A 53 -43.65 -22.53 -47.35
N ARG A 54 -44.45 -21.60 -47.88
CA ARG A 54 -44.23 -21.05 -49.23
C ARG A 54 -42.95 -20.22 -49.35
N VAL A 55 -42.60 -19.45 -48.32
CA VAL A 55 -41.33 -18.72 -48.26
C VAL A 55 -40.15 -19.69 -48.16
N TRP A 56 -40.25 -20.72 -47.32
CA TRP A 56 -39.21 -21.75 -47.19
C TRP A 56 -39.01 -22.56 -48.48
N LEU A 57 -40.07 -22.91 -49.19
CA LEU A 57 -39.97 -23.56 -50.51
C LEU A 57 -39.30 -22.66 -51.56
N ARG A 58 -39.50 -21.33 -51.46
CA ARG A 58 -38.88 -20.35 -52.35
C ARG A 58 -37.40 -20.13 -52.02
N VAL A 59 -37.05 -20.16 -50.74
CA VAL A 59 -35.66 -20.12 -50.24
C VAL A 59 -34.92 -21.41 -50.58
N ALA A 60 -35.53 -22.57 -50.38
CA ALA A 60 -34.95 -23.88 -50.72
C ALA A 60 -34.67 -24.02 -52.22
N ARG A 61 -35.51 -23.46 -53.09
CA ARG A 61 -35.25 -23.41 -54.54
C ARG A 61 -34.11 -22.46 -54.93
N ARG A 62 -33.80 -21.46 -54.10
CA ARG A 62 -32.68 -20.51 -54.32
C ARG A 62 -31.33 -21.04 -53.84
N ILE A 63 -31.33 -22.08 -53.01
CA ILE A 63 -30.13 -22.69 -52.39
C ILE A 63 -29.61 -23.90 -53.20
N GLN A 64 -30.30 -24.31 -54.27
CA GLN A 64 -29.82 -25.38 -55.16
C GLN A 64 -28.68 -24.88 -56.06
N THR A 65 -27.45 -24.97 -55.57
CA THR A 65 -26.23 -25.00 -56.40
C THR A 65 -25.78 -26.45 -56.56
N GLU A 66 -25.53 -26.86 -57.81
CA GLU A 66 -25.51 -28.26 -58.29
C GLU A 66 -24.36 -29.15 -57.82
N HIS A 67 -23.49 -28.72 -56.88
CA HIS A 67 -22.27 -29.46 -56.56
C HIS A 67 -22.24 -30.14 -55.17
N ALA A 68 -23.22 -29.90 -54.29
CA ALA A 68 -23.23 -30.46 -52.93
C ALA A 68 -24.02 -31.77 -52.76
N LEU A 69 -24.73 -32.25 -53.79
CA LEU A 69 -25.67 -33.38 -53.68
C LEU A 69 -25.04 -34.78 -53.84
N SER A 70 -23.86 -34.93 -54.44
CA SER A 70 -23.31 -36.24 -54.78
C SER A 70 -22.69 -37.02 -53.60
N LEU A 71 -22.22 -36.33 -52.56
CA LEU A 71 -21.60 -36.96 -51.39
C LEU A 71 -22.61 -37.39 -50.31
N LEU A 72 -23.68 -36.62 -50.12
CA LEU A 72 -24.72 -36.92 -49.14
C LEU A 72 -25.66 -38.05 -49.60
N GLU A 73 -25.89 -38.21 -50.90
CA GLU A 73 -26.67 -39.33 -51.43
C GLU A 73 -25.91 -40.66 -51.31
N ARG A 74 -24.59 -40.67 -51.54
CA ARG A 74 -23.75 -41.86 -51.34
C ARG A 74 -23.68 -42.30 -49.87
N LEU A 75 -23.61 -41.34 -48.94
CA LEU A 75 -23.64 -41.66 -47.50
C LEU A 75 -25.02 -42.16 -47.04
N ARG A 76 -26.10 -41.63 -47.63
CA ARG A 76 -27.48 -42.08 -47.36
C ARG A 76 -27.75 -43.50 -47.87
N GLU A 77 -27.21 -43.88 -49.03
CA GLU A 77 -27.35 -45.24 -49.55
C GLU A 77 -26.57 -46.27 -48.73
N ILE A 78 -25.41 -45.90 -48.17
CA ILE A 78 -24.62 -46.78 -47.28
C ILE A 78 -25.29 -46.92 -45.90
N ALA A 79 -25.96 -45.87 -45.41
CA ALA A 79 -26.55 -45.83 -44.07
C ALA A 79 -28.01 -46.32 -43.99
N THR A 80 -28.67 -46.63 -45.11
CA THR A 80 -30.06 -47.11 -45.11
C THR A 80 -30.13 -48.63 -45.30
N PRO A 81 -30.56 -49.42 -44.30
CA PRO A 81 -30.64 -50.86 -44.44
C PRO A 81 -31.73 -51.27 -45.45
N PRO A 82 -31.58 -52.41 -46.17
CA PRO A 82 -32.52 -52.90 -47.17
C PRO A 82 -33.95 -53.04 -46.62
N ALA A 83 -34.96 -52.77 -47.46
CA ALA A 83 -36.37 -52.73 -47.05
C ALA A 83 -36.87 -54.02 -46.34
N ALA A 84 -36.32 -55.19 -46.70
CA ALA A 84 -36.64 -56.46 -46.06
C ALA A 84 -36.12 -56.57 -44.61
N LEU A 85 -34.96 -55.96 -44.33
CA LEU A 85 -34.34 -55.92 -43.00
C LEU A 85 -35.06 -54.91 -42.10
N ARG A 86 -35.50 -53.79 -42.68
CA ARG A 86 -36.35 -52.78 -42.01
C ARG A 86 -37.70 -53.38 -41.60
N ALA A 87 -38.36 -54.14 -42.47
CA ALA A 87 -39.63 -54.79 -42.14
C ALA A 87 -39.50 -55.81 -41.00
N ARG A 88 -38.40 -56.59 -40.97
CA ARG A 88 -38.12 -57.54 -39.87
C ARG A 88 -37.78 -56.84 -38.55
N LEU A 89 -37.01 -55.76 -38.59
CA LEU A 89 -36.71 -54.93 -37.41
C LEU A 89 -37.99 -54.29 -36.85
N PHE A 90 -38.82 -53.70 -37.71
CA PHE A 90 -40.08 -53.09 -37.29
C PHE A 90 -41.06 -54.12 -36.71
N ALA A 91 -41.17 -55.32 -37.29
CA ALA A 91 -42.03 -56.38 -36.75
C ALA A 91 -41.57 -56.90 -35.37
N ARG A 92 -40.26 -56.85 -35.09
CA ARG A 92 -39.68 -57.30 -33.82
C ARG A 92 -39.68 -56.21 -32.74
N ILE A 93 -39.61 -54.94 -33.14
CA ILE A 93 -39.50 -53.78 -32.25
C ILE A 93 -40.88 -53.18 -31.91
N LEU A 94 -41.87 -53.22 -32.81
CA LEU A 94 -43.21 -52.68 -32.54
C LEU A 94 -43.89 -53.23 -31.28
N PRO A 95 -43.85 -54.54 -30.97
CA PRO A 95 -44.44 -55.04 -29.73
C PRO A 95 -43.67 -54.62 -28.47
N CYS A 96 -42.37 -54.25 -28.58
CA CYS A 96 -41.59 -53.66 -27.49
C CYS A 96 -41.75 -52.13 -27.37
N LEU A 97 -42.32 -51.48 -28.39
CA LEU A 97 -42.61 -50.05 -28.43
C LEU A 97 -44.11 -49.74 -28.31
N GLN A 98 -44.93 -50.69 -27.87
CA GLN A 98 -46.28 -50.33 -27.39
C GLN A 98 -46.08 -49.39 -26.20
N PRO A 99 -46.57 -48.14 -26.26
CA PRO A 99 -46.50 -47.25 -25.11
C PRO A 99 -47.35 -47.89 -24.03
N VAL A 100 -46.70 -48.47 -23.01
CA VAL A 100 -47.34 -48.63 -21.72
C VAL A 100 -47.81 -47.22 -21.38
N ILE A 101 -49.12 -47.01 -21.28
CA ILE A 101 -49.69 -45.79 -20.74
C ILE A 101 -49.35 -45.82 -19.25
N ALA A 102 -48.07 -45.61 -18.94
CA ALA A 102 -47.58 -45.39 -17.60
C ALA A 102 -48.22 -44.07 -17.17
N SER A 103 -49.01 -44.13 -16.11
CA SER A 103 -49.71 -43.01 -15.52
C SER A 103 -48.77 -41.81 -15.35
N THR A 104 -48.84 -40.86 -16.27
CA THR A 104 -48.00 -39.64 -16.30
C THR A 104 -48.24 -38.72 -15.10
N ARG A 105 -49.23 -39.03 -14.25
CA ARG A 105 -49.50 -38.29 -13.00
C ARG A 105 -48.45 -38.54 -11.92
N MET A 106 -47.87 -39.74 -11.83
CA MET A 106 -46.98 -40.09 -10.70
C MET A 106 -45.55 -39.53 -10.86
N TYR A 107 -45.12 -39.23 -12.09
CA TYR A 107 -43.80 -38.66 -12.38
C TYR A 107 -43.78 -37.13 -12.50
N ARG A 108 -44.94 -36.45 -12.49
CA ARG A 108 -44.97 -34.98 -12.44
C ARG A 108 -44.29 -34.42 -11.19
N PRO A 109 -44.61 -34.87 -9.95
CA PRO A 109 -43.92 -34.36 -8.78
C PRO A 109 -42.43 -34.70 -8.79
N LEU A 110 -42.05 -35.88 -9.30
CA LEU A 110 -40.63 -36.27 -9.43
C LEU A 110 -39.88 -35.41 -10.45
N LYS A 111 -40.50 -35.05 -11.58
CA LYS A 111 -39.93 -34.12 -12.57
C LYS A 111 -39.78 -32.72 -11.99
N TRP A 112 -40.78 -32.22 -11.26
CA TRP A 112 -40.67 -30.94 -10.57
C TRP A 112 -39.61 -30.96 -9.47
N ALA A 113 -39.52 -32.05 -8.70
CA ALA A 113 -38.48 -32.23 -7.69
C ALA A 113 -37.09 -32.31 -8.32
N ALA A 114 -36.93 -33.03 -9.44
CA ALA A 114 -35.67 -33.13 -10.17
C ALA A 114 -35.29 -31.80 -10.83
N SER A 115 -36.24 -31.07 -11.43
CA SER A 115 -35.99 -29.73 -11.98
C SER A 115 -35.68 -28.72 -10.88
N PHE A 116 -36.32 -28.82 -9.72
CA PHE A 116 -36.03 -27.97 -8.57
C PHE A 116 -34.67 -28.31 -7.96
N ALA A 117 -34.31 -29.59 -7.88
CA ALA A 117 -32.98 -30.03 -7.44
C ALA A 117 -31.89 -29.59 -8.42
N LEU A 118 -32.15 -29.68 -9.73
CA LEU A 118 -31.22 -29.22 -10.77
C LEU A 118 -31.13 -27.69 -10.82
N PHE A 119 -32.22 -26.99 -10.54
CA PHE A 119 -32.22 -25.54 -10.35
C PHE A 119 -31.46 -25.14 -9.08
N ALA A 120 -31.69 -25.80 -7.95
CA ALA A 120 -30.96 -25.55 -6.71
C ALA A 120 -29.46 -25.88 -6.86
N LEU A 121 -29.13 -26.95 -7.58
CA LEU A 121 -27.76 -27.27 -7.95
C LEU A 121 -27.17 -26.19 -8.87
N ALA A 122 -27.91 -25.74 -9.88
CA ALA A 122 -27.47 -24.67 -10.76
C ALA A 122 -27.26 -23.35 -10.00
N VAL A 123 -28.16 -22.99 -9.07
CA VAL A 123 -28.02 -21.81 -8.19
C VAL A 123 -26.82 -21.95 -7.26
N ARG A 124 -26.53 -23.16 -6.76
CA ARG A 124 -25.36 -23.43 -5.92
C ARG A 124 -24.03 -23.40 -6.70
N VAL A 125 -24.04 -23.83 -7.96
CA VAL A 125 -22.84 -23.92 -8.81
C VAL A 125 -22.60 -22.63 -9.61
N ALA A 126 -23.64 -21.84 -9.89
CA ALA A 126 -23.55 -20.62 -10.68
C ALA A 126 -22.53 -19.59 -10.14
N PRO A 127 -22.39 -19.36 -8.82
CA PRO A 127 -21.35 -18.48 -8.29
C PRO A 127 -19.95 -18.90 -8.74
N PHE A 128 -19.60 -20.18 -8.65
CA PHE A 128 -18.29 -20.70 -9.06
C PHE A 128 -17.99 -20.58 -10.57
N LEU A 129 -19.02 -20.47 -11.42
CA LEU A 129 -18.85 -20.31 -12.87
C LEU A 129 -18.67 -18.84 -13.28
N ILE A 130 -19.15 -17.91 -12.45
CA ILE A 130 -19.15 -16.46 -12.74
C ILE A 130 -18.06 -15.74 -11.94
N LEU A 131 -17.77 -16.23 -10.74
CA LEU A 131 -16.78 -15.74 -9.79
C LEU A 131 -15.61 -16.73 -9.81
N ALA A 132 -14.67 -16.54 -10.73
CA ALA A 132 -13.38 -17.21 -10.64
C ALA A 132 -12.60 -16.56 -9.50
N GLU A 133 -12.00 -17.37 -8.62
CA GLU A 133 -11.04 -16.85 -7.65
C GLU A 133 -9.85 -16.24 -8.43
N PRO A 134 -9.44 -15.01 -8.13
CA PRO A 134 -8.30 -14.42 -8.80
C PRO A 134 -7.04 -15.22 -8.44
N THR A 135 -6.42 -15.85 -9.43
CA THR A 135 -5.13 -16.52 -9.27
C THR A 135 -4.03 -15.52 -9.58
N VAL A 136 -3.52 -14.85 -8.55
CA VAL A 136 -2.28 -14.07 -8.65
C VAL A 136 -1.14 -15.00 -8.25
N ALA A 137 -0.08 -15.04 -9.06
CA ALA A 137 1.14 -15.75 -8.69
C ALA A 137 1.77 -15.02 -7.49
N ASP A 138 2.01 -15.75 -6.41
CA ASP A 138 2.72 -15.17 -5.27
C ASP A 138 4.18 -14.93 -5.66
N SER A 139 4.67 -13.69 -5.50
CA SER A 139 6.03 -13.30 -5.89
C SER A 139 7.00 -13.70 -4.80
N ALA A 140 7.87 -14.69 -5.03
CA ALA A 140 8.85 -15.11 -4.03
C ALA A 140 9.84 -13.97 -3.68
N VAL A 141 10.47 -14.05 -2.50
CA VAL A 141 11.62 -13.19 -2.16
C VAL A 141 12.80 -13.59 -3.02
N THR A 142 13.29 -12.67 -3.85
CA THR A 142 14.37 -12.95 -4.80
C THR A 142 15.61 -12.10 -4.58
N LEU A 143 16.76 -12.73 -4.76
CA LEU A 143 18.07 -12.13 -4.81
C LEU A 143 18.45 -11.87 -6.27
N LEU A 144 18.86 -10.64 -6.55
CA LEU A 144 19.31 -10.16 -7.85
C LEU A 144 20.76 -9.66 -7.71
N PRO A 145 21.76 -10.46 -8.10
CA PRO A 145 23.14 -9.98 -8.19
C PRO A 145 23.23 -8.86 -9.23
N THR A 146 23.72 -7.67 -8.85
CA THR A 146 23.85 -6.55 -9.78
C THR A 146 25.25 -6.47 -10.36
N ARG A 147 26.29 -6.68 -9.53
CA ARG A 147 27.70 -6.60 -9.91
C ARG A 147 28.58 -7.51 -9.03
N GLY A 148 29.76 -7.88 -9.53
CA GLY A 148 30.81 -8.58 -8.78
C GLY A 148 30.40 -9.95 -8.22
N GLU A 149 31.12 -10.42 -7.21
CA GLU A 149 30.89 -11.74 -6.60
C GLU A 149 29.82 -11.69 -5.50
N VAL A 150 28.74 -12.46 -5.68
CA VAL A 150 27.69 -12.69 -4.68
C VAL A 150 27.63 -14.18 -4.38
N SER A 151 27.65 -14.54 -3.09
CA SER A 151 27.58 -15.93 -2.65
C SER A 151 26.52 -16.13 -1.59
N VAL A 152 25.89 -17.31 -1.63
CA VAL A 152 24.88 -17.73 -0.67
C VAL A 152 25.32 -19.00 0.03
N SER A 153 25.10 -19.09 1.33
CA SER A 153 25.39 -20.29 2.12
C SER A 153 24.17 -21.21 2.16
N VAL A 154 24.21 -22.30 1.40
CA VAL A 154 23.18 -23.34 1.39
C VAL A 154 23.76 -24.61 2.01
N GLY A 155 23.20 -25.08 3.13
CA GLY A 155 23.68 -26.27 3.84
C GLY A 155 25.11 -26.14 4.38
N GLY A 156 25.55 -24.92 4.70
CA GLY A 156 26.89 -24.62 5.21
C GLY A 156 27.99 -24.55 4.13
N MET A 157 27.63 -24.65 2.85
CA MET A 157 28.55 -24.44 1.73
C MET A 157 28.22 -23.15 0.98
N TRP A 158 29.25 -22.38 0.67
CA TRP A 158 29.12 -21.16 -0.14
C TRP A 158 29.00 -21.51 -1.61
N GLN A 159 27.94 -21.03 -2.24
CA GLN A 159 27.66 -21.18 -3.67
C GLN A 159 27.58 -19.78 -4.30
N PRO A 160 28.31 -19.52 -5.40
CA PRO A 160 28.18 -18.25 -6.10
C PRO A 160 26.82 -18.18 -6.80
N VAL A 161 26.22 -16.99 -6.79
CA VAL A 161 24.94 -16.70 -7.44
C VAL A 161 25.17 -15.68 -8.54
N THR A 162 24.87 -16.08 -9.78
CA THR A 162 25.04 -15.23 -10.97
C THR A 162 23.72 -14.73 -11.56
N ASP A 163 22.63 -15.44 -11.28
CA ASP A 163 21.29 -15.15 -11.79
C ASP A 163 20.32 -14.96 -10.62
N GLU A 164 19.07 -14.62 -10.94
CA GLU A 164 18.00 -14.51 -9.94
C GLU A 164 17.88 -15.80 -9.10
N PHE A 165 17.90 -15.65 -7.77
CA PHE A 165 17.86 -16.75 -6.82
C PHE A 165 16.77 -16.54 -5.78
N VAL A 166 15.92 -17.55 -5.58
CA VAL A 166 14.85 -17.50 -4.57
C VAL A 166 15.44 -17.75 -3.19
N LEU A 167 15.20 -16.84 -2.26
CA LEU A 167 15.74 -16.93 -0.90
C LEU A 167 14.78 -17.66 0.04
N GLU A 168 15.36 -18.50 0.90
CA GLU A 168 14.66 -19.15 1.99
C GLU A 168 15.09 -18.55 3.35
N PRO A 169 14.23 -18.56 4.37
CA PRO A 169 14.61 -18.17 5.73
C PRO A 169 15.83 -18.93 6.25
N GLY A 170 16.72 -18.24 6.97
CA GLY A 170 17.99 -18.78 7.47
C GLY A 170 19.15 -18.72 6.48
N THR A 171 18.92 -18.21 5.27
CA THR A 171 19.95 -18.06 4.24
C THR A 171 20.94 -16.94 4.62
N ILE A 172 22.25 -17.24 4.57
CA ILE A 172 23.31 -16.24 4.77
C ILE A 172 23.85 -15.84 3.40
N LEU A 173 23.92 -14.54 3.16
CA LEU A 173 24.43 -13.93 1.94
C LEU A 173 25.73 -13.18 2.22
N ARG A 174 26.64 -13.20 1.25
CA ARG A 174 27.85 -12.40 1.26
C ARG A 174 28.13 -11.80 -0.11
N THR A 175 28.29 -10.49 -0.15
CA THR A 175 28.84 -9.76 -1.30
C THR A 175 30.35 -9.62 -1.10
N GLY A 176 31.15 -10.13 -2.04
CA GLY A 176 32.61 -9.95 -2.03
C GLY A 176 32.97 -8.53 -2.47
N ASP A 177 33.51 -8.40 -3.68
CA ASP A 177 33.63 -7.10 -4.36
C ASP A 177 32.33 -6.68 -5.08
N GLY A 178 31.26 -7.45 -4.91
CA GLY A 178 29.99 -7.28 -5.62
C GLY A 178 28.92 -6.51 -4.88
N GLU A 179 27.79 -6.33 -5.55
CA GLU A 179 26.57 -5.72 -5.06
C GLU A 179 25.40 -6.65 -5.37
N ALA A 180 24.38 -6.64 -4.52
CA ALA A 180 23.17 -7.41 -4.74
C ALA A 180 21.94 -6.63 -4.28
N SER A 181 20.78 -6.95 -4.85
CA SER A 181 19.49 -6.42 -4.41
C SER A 181 18.56 -7.57 -4.04
N ILE A 182 17.80 -7.43 -2.96
CA ILE A 182 16.78 -8.37 -2.52
C ILE A 182 15.44 -7.67 -2.63
N LEU A 183 14.50 -8.29 -3.32
CA LEU A 183 13.12 -7.82 -3.44
C LEU A 183 12.22 -8.68 -2.55
N PHE A 184 11.43 -8.03 -1.69
CA PHE A 184 10.52 -8.68 -0.76
C PHE A 184 9.07 -8.73 -1.28
N HIS A 185 8.22 -9.51 -0.60
CA HIS A 185 6.80 -9.63 -0.92
C HIS A 185 6.01 -8.32 -0.73
N ASP A 186 6.45 -7.47 0.19
CA ASP A 186 5.87 -6.15 0.49
C ASP A 186 6.45 -5.04 -0.40
N ASP A 187 7.01 -5.42 -1.56
CA ASP A 187 7.68 -4.57 -2.54
C ASP A 187 8.87 -3.75 -1.99
N GLY A 188 9.27 -4.01 -0.74
CA GLY A 188 10.45 -3.44 -0.11
C GLY A 188 11.74 -3.96 -0.75
N VAL A 189 12.79 -3.15 -0.69
CA VAL A 189 14.08 -3.47 -1.32
C VAL A 189 15.22 -3.34 -0.33
N LEU A 190 16.11 -4.32 -0.34
CA LEU A 190 17.39 -4.26 0.34
C LEU A 190 18.51 -4.30 -0.69
N ARG A 191 19.41 -3.32 -0.70
CA ARG A 191 20.59 -3.32 -1.58
C ARG A 191 21.85 -3.44 -0.74
N LEU A 192 22.65 -4.46 -1.04
CA LEU A 192 23.88 -4.81 -0.34
C LEU A 192 25.06 -4.20 -1.10
N ASP A 193 25.90 -3.47 -0.36
CA ASP A 193 27.17 -2.94 -0.87
C ASP A 193 28.26 -4.03 -0.86
N ALA A 194 29.44 -3.74 -1.39
CA ALA A 194 30.59 -4.63 -1.33
C ALA A 194 30.98 -4.98 0.12
N ASN A 195 31.51 -6.19 0.29
CA ASN A 195 31.96 -6.77 1.56
C ASN A 195 30.86 -6.86 2.64
N THR A 196 29.61 -7.03 2.23
CA THR A 196 28.46 -7.05 3.14
C THR A 196 28.03 -8.49 3.41
N THR A 197 27.81 -8.80 4.69
CA THR A 197 27.28 -10.12 5.11
C THR A 197 25.98 -9.93 5.86
N VAL A 198 24.92 -10.57 5.36
CA VAL A 198 23.58 -10.53 5.96
C VAL A 198 23.01 -11.93 6.11
N MET A 199 22.14 -12.12 7.10
CA MET A 199 21.35 -13.33 7.25
C MET A 199 19.87 -12.99 7.17
N LEU A 200 19.16 -13.69 6.30
CA LEU A 200 17.72 -13.56 6.16
C LEU A 200 17.03 -14.38 7.24
N HIS A 201 16.17 -13.77 8.03
CA HIS A 201 15.43 -14.42 9.11
C HIS A 201 14.00 -14.76 8.70
N ASP A 202 13.34 -13.84 7.99
CA ASP A 202 11.94 -13.96 7.63
C ASP A 202 11.68 -13.56 6.17
N THR A 203 10.87 -14.37 5.49
CA THR A 203 10.37 -14.14 4.13
C THR A 203 8.85 -14.14 4.06
N ALA A 204 8.16 -14.22 5.20
CA ALA A 204 6.71 -14.21 5.24
C ALA A 204 6.15 -12.84 4.82
N LYS A 205 4.88 -12.86 4.40
CA LYS A 205 4.10 -11.64 4.18
C LYS A 205 3.78 -10.99 5.52
N ARG A 206 4.27 -9.77 5.72
CA ARG A 206 4.16 -9.00 6.96
C ARG A 206 2.84 -8.23 7.09
N PHE A 207 1.71 -8.93 6.99
CA PHE A 207 0.37 -8.31 7.06
C PHE A 207 -0.27 -8.40 8.45
N GLY A 208 0.53 -8.18 9.50
CA GLY A 208 0.07 -8.08 10.89
C GLY A 208 0.17 -6.66 11.43
N SER A 209 -0.60 -6.36 12.48
CA SER A 209 -0.35 -5.17 13.29
C SER A 209 1.04 -5.25 13.93
N SER A 210 1.67 -4.11 14.16
CA SER A 210 2.99 -4.01 14.80
C SER A 210 2.94 -4.54 16.25
N SER A 211 3.00 -5.86 16.42
CA SER A 211 3.12 -6.46 17.75
C SER A 211 4.47 -6.10 18.37
N SER A 212 4.51 -5.97 19.70
CA SER A 212 5.68 -5.55 20.47
C SER A 212 6.92 -6.43 20.31
N ASP A 213 6.79 -7.67 19.85
CA ASP A 213 7.93 -8.53 19.49
C ASP A 213 8.31 -8.34 18.02
N VAL A 214 9.17 -7.34 17.76
CA VAL A 214 9.73 -7.09 16.41
C VAL A 214 10.63 -8.26 16.02
N THR A 215 10.11 -9.16 15.19
CA THR A 215 10.91 -10.22 14.58
C THR A 215 11.77 -9.60 13.47
N PRO A 216 13.11 -9.73 13.52
CA PRO A 216 13.96 -9.15 12.49
C PRO A 216 13.71 -9.84 11.15
N THR A 217 13.67 -9.05 10.09
CA THR A 217 13.62 -9.58 8.72
C THR A 217 15.00 -10.09 8.31
N PHE A 218 16.05 -9.34 8.66
CA PHE A 218 17.42 -9.72 8.39
C PHE A 218 18.34 -9.23 9.51
N ALA A 219 19.48 -9.89 9.65
CA ALA A 219 20.57 -9.46 10.49
C ALA A 219 21.73 -9.00 9.61
N LEU A 220 22.21 -7.78 9.85
CA LEU A 220 23.49 -7.30 9.34
C LEU A 220 24.59 -7.77 10.29
N TYR A 221 25.69 -8.29 9.74
CA TYR A 221 26.87 -8.66 10.53
C TYR A 221 28.07 -7.78 10.24
N THR A 222 28.22 -7.33 9.00
CA THR A 222 29.30 -6.44 8.56
C THR A 222 28.97 -5.84 7.21
N GLY A 223 29.48 -4.64 6.94
CA GLY A 223 29.35 -3.95 5.67
C GLY A 223 28.24 -2.91 5.69
N ARG A 224 27.76 -2.53 4.50
CA ARG A 224 26.79 -1.45 4.31
C ARG A 224 25.61 -1.95 3.50
N LEU A 225 24.41 -1.57 3.91
CA LEU A 225 23.18 -1.87 3.19
C LEU A 225 22.31 -0.62 3.06
N TRP A 226 21.51 -0.61 2.00
CA TRP A 226 20.47 0.37 1.75
C TRP A 226 19.11 -0.30 1.87
N VAL A 227 18.23 0.24 2.71
CA VAL A 227 16.87 -0.28 2.90
C VAL A 227 15.88 0.72 2.37
N GLN A 228 14.96 0.25 1.52
CA GLN A 228 13.76 0.97 1.13
C GLN A 228 12.54 0.21 1.65
N GLY A 229 11.88 0.76 2.66
CA GLY A 229 10.56 0.31 3.11
C GLY A 229 9.47 1.06 2.36
N LEU A 230 8.43 0.34 1.92
CA LEU A 230 7.27 0.95 1.26
C LEU A 230 5.99 0.84 2.09
N VAL A 231 5.96 0.01 3.13
CA VAL A 231 4.74 -0.21 3.93
C VAL A 231 4.53 0.85 5.01
N PRO A 232 3.28 1.28 5.26
CA PRO A 232 2.97 2.32 6.25
C PRO A 232 3.21 1.83 7.68
N THR A 233 3.24 2.74 8.65
CA THR A 233 3.67 2.43 10.03
C THR A 233 2.72 1.57 10.86
N HIS A 234 1.44 1.50 10.51
CA HIS A 234 0.51 0.58 11.17
C HIS A 234 0.70 -0.88 10.70
N VAL A 235 1.49 -1.09 9.64
CA VAL A 235 1.88 -2.40 9.12
C VAL A 235 3.30 -2.71 9.58
N GLN A 236 3.59 -3.97 9.85
CA GLN A 236 4.94 -4.38 10.23
C GLN A 236 5.95 -4.11 9.10
N GLY A 237 6.91 -3.21 9.37
CA GLY A 237 7.94 -2.79 8.42
C GLY A 237 9.12 -3.76 8.29
N LEU A 238 10.11 -3.37 7.48
CA LEU A 238 11.38 -4.09 7.38
C LEU A 238 12.19 -3.87 8.66
N ALA A 239 12.61 -4.95 9.30
CA ALA A 239 13.39 -4.90 10.54
C ALA A 239 14.81 -5.43 10.32
N VAL A 240 15.80 -4.58 10.60
CA VAL A 240 17.24 -4.87 10.49
C VAL A 240 17.80 -5.11 11.89
N ALA A 241 18.13 -6.35 12.23
CA ALA A 241 18.92 -6.63 13.42
C ALA A 241 20.39 -6.27 13.17
N THR A 242 21.02 -5.63 14.14
CA THR A 242 22.45 -5.30 14.16
C THR A 242 23.05 -5.73 15.51
N SER A 243 24.36 -5.65 15.68
CA SER A 243 25.00 -6.00 16.96
C SER A 243 24.54 -5.13 18.15
N TYR A 244 24.01 -3.93 17.92
CA TYR A 244 23.68 -2.97 18.99
C TYR A 244 22.19 -2.59 19.08
N GLY A 245 21.34 -3.09 18.18
CA GLY A 245 19.90 -2.77 18.17
C GLY A 245 19.18 -3.23 16.91
N THR A 246 17.90 -2.90 16.82
CA THR A 246 17.05 -3.21 15.67
C THR A 246 16.58 -1.92 15.00
N VAL A 247 16.77 -1.79 13.68
CA VAL A 247 16.26 -0.66 12.89
C VAL A 247 14.99 -1.10 12.16
N LEU A 248 13.87 -0.44 12.43
CA LEU A 248 12.58 -0.64 11.78
C LEU A 248 12.34 0.44 10.73
N VAL A 249 11.87 0.01 9.56
CA VAL A 249 11.71 0.86 8.37
C VAL A 249 10.30 0.72 7.83
N ASN A 250 9.56 1.84 7.84
CA ASN A 250 8.20 1.96 7.34
C ASN A 250 8.14 3.20 6.45
N GLU A 251 7.77 3.03 5.17
CA GLU A 251 7.79 4.08 4.15
C GLU A 251 9.05 4.96 4.29
N GLY A 252 10.22 4.49 3.89
CA GLY A 252 11.45 5.28 4.06
C GLY A 252 12.68 4.65 3.44
N SER A 253 13.71 5.48 3.24
CA SER A 253 14.99 5.07 2.65
C SER A 253 16.14 5.45 3.58
N LEU A 254 16.99 4.47 3.88
CA LEU A 254 18.11 4.65 4.80
C LEU A 254 19.31 3.77 4.46
N SER A 255 20.46 4.18 4.96
CA SER A 255 21.69 3.41 4.97
C SER A 255 21.96 2.88 6.38
N VAL A 256 22.20 1.59 6.51
CA VAL A 256 22.76 0.97 7.74
C VAL A 256 24.16 0.46 7.41
N ALA A 257 25.15 0.86 8.19
CA ALA A 257 26.51 0.35 8.09
C ALA A 257 26.95 -0.24 9.43
N GLU A 258 27.54 -1.42 9.41
CA GLU A 258 28.03 -2.12 10.59
C GLU A 258 29.50 -2.50 10.44
N ASP A 259 30.32 -1.86 11.28
CA ASP A 259 31.75 -2.16 11.47
C ASP A 259 32.05 -2.26 12.98
N GLU A 260 32.87 -1.38 13.56
CA GLU A 260 33.09 -1.29 15.01
C GLU A 260 31.87 -0.68 15.74
N ALA A 261 31.07 0.10 15.01
CA ALA A 261 29.83 0.72 15.45
C ALA A 261 28.79 0.56 14.34
N VAL A 262 27.51 0.75 14.69
CA VAL A 262 26.41 0.76 13.73
C VAL A 262 26.04 2.21 13.44
N ASP A 263 26.23 2.65 12.20
CA ASP A 263 25.80 3.95 11.70
C ASP A 263 24.45 3.78 10.96
N VAL A 264 23.43 4.54 11.35
CA VAL A 264 22.11 4.57 10.70
C VAL A 264 21.87 5.98 10.18
N GLU A 265 21.68 6.13 8.87
CA GLU A 265 21.48 7.42 8.19
C GLU A 265 20.17 7.37 7.38
N VAL A 266 19.22 8.26 7.67
CA VAL A 266 17.89 8.31 7.02
C VAL A 266 17.85 9.42 5.96
N PHE A 267 17.51 9.05 4.73
CA PHE A 267 17.52 9.96 3.58
C PHE A 267 16.12 10.30 3.05
N ASP A 268 15.17 9.38 3.16
CA ASP A 268 13.76 9.61 2.82
C ASP A 268 12.86 9.15 3.95
N ARG A 269 11.87 9.99 4.30
CA ARG A 269 10.90 9.80 5.37
C ARG A 269 11.58 9.41 6.70
N ARG A 270 11.17 8.30 7.33
CA ARG A 270 11.53 7.98 8.72
C ARG A 270 11.99 6.55 8.93
N ALA A 271 12.70 6.35 10.04
CA ALA A 271 13.05 5.04 10.57
C ALA A 271 13.03 5.07 12.10
N THR A 272 12.73 3.93 12.71
CA THR A 272 12.74 3.77 14.15
C THR A 272 13.91 2.88 14.56
N VAL A 273 14.73 3.34 15.50
CA VAL A 273 15.85 2.56 16.05
C VAL A 273 15.50 2.13 17.47
N LEU A 274 15.55 0.82 17.71
CA LEU A 274 15.30 0.19 19.00
C LEU A 274 16.62 -0.27 19.61
N GLN A 275 17.03 0.35 20.73
CA GLN A 275 18.27 0.03 21.45
C GLN A 275 17.98 -0.12 22.94
N GLY A 276 18.22 -1.31 23.51
CA GLY A 276 18.11 -1.52 24.96
C GLY A 276 16.71 -1.29 25.56
N GLY A 277 15.66 -1.25 24.74
CA GLY A 277 14.29 -0.90 25.11
C GLY A 277 13.92 0.57 24.88
N ASP A 278 14.88 1.42 24.52
CA ASP A 278 14.62 2.79 24.11
C ASP A 278 14.28 2.85 22.60
N GLU A 279 13.30 3.68 22.26
CA GLU A 279 12.85 3.92 20.90
C GLU A 279 13.30 5.31 20.42
N ILE A 280 13.94 5.36 19.25
CA ILE A 280 14.49 6.58 18.69
C ILE A 280 13.96 6.74 17.28
N VAL A 281 13.17 7.80 17.06
CA VAL A 281 12.64 8.12 15.74
C VAL A 281 13.60 9.05 15.01
N LEU A 282 14.12 8.55 13.89
CA LEU A 282 14.94 9.29 12.94
C LEU A 282 14.08 9.72 11.76
N VAL A 283 14.23 10.99 11.37
CA VAL A 283 13.57 11.58 10.19
C VAL A 283 14.59 11.87 9.08
N ALA A 284 14.11 12.24 7.91
CA ALA A 284 14.97 12.51 6.76
C ALA A 284 16.05 13.58 7.10
N GLY A 285 17.29 13.28 6.76
CA GLY A 285 18.44 14.14 7.07
C GLY A 285 18.97 13.95 8.49
N GLU A 286 18.53 12.94 9.22
CA GLU A 286 19.08 12.56 10.51
C GLU A 286 19.85 11.25 10.47
N ARG A 287 20.78 11.12 11.41
CA ARG A 287 21.56 9.92 11.65
C ARG A 287 21.75 9.67 13.12
N THR A 288 21.98 8.42 13.46
CA THR A 288 22.47 8.02 14.77
C THR A 288 23.59 7.00 14.65
N ARG A 289 24.35 6.84 15.72
CA ARG A 289 25.44 5.88 15.82
C ARG A 289 25.34 5.12 17.12
N MET A 290 25.33 3.80 17.02
CA MET A 290 25.20 2.87 18.14
C MET A 290 26.51 2.10 18.34
N TRP A 291 26.95 1.97 19.59
CA TRP A 291 28.04 1.10 20.03
C TRP A 291 27.79 0.67 21.48
N GLU A 292 28.63 -0.22 21.99
CA GLU A 292 28.51 -0.77 23.35
C GLU A 292 28.40 0.33 24.42
N GLU A 293 27.36 0.24 25.27
CA GLU A 293 27.06 1.19 26.37
C GLU A 293 26.83 2.66 25.97
N ASN A 294 26.63 2.97 24.68
CA ASN A 294 26.31 4.34 24.25
C ASN A 294 24.85 4.71 24.51
N ILE A 295 24.60 5.99 24.82
CA ILE A 295 23.29 6.62 24.62
C ILE A 295 23.29 7.19 23.19
N PRO A 296 22.52 6.60 22.27
CA PRO A 296 22.48 7.05 20.89
C PRO A 296 22.00 8.51 20.80
N LEU A 297 22.77 9.33 20.08
CA LEU A 297 22.46 10.73 19.84
C LEU A 297 21.98 10.89 18.40
N VAL A 298 20.92 11.66 18.21
CA VAL A 298 20.42 12.04 16.89
C VAL A 298 21.19 13.25 16.40
N LYS A 299 21.75 13.17 15.19
CA LYS A 299 22.51 14.25 14.54
C LYS A 299 22.01 14.46 13.12
N ARG A 300 22.27 15.64 12.54
CA ARG A 300 22.03 15.86 11.10
C ARG A 300 23.08 15.14 10.24
N ILE A 301 22.63 14.70 9.07
CA ILE A 301 23.49 14.23 7.98
C ILE A 301 24.17 15.45 7.36
N ALA A 302 25.45 15.32 7.04
CA ALA A 302 26.19 16.39 6.36
C ALA A 302 25.83 16.39 4.87
N ASN A 303 25.72 17.57 4.25
CA ASN A 303 25.28 17.70 2.86
C ASN A 303 26.15 16.88 1.89
N GLU A 304 27.46 16.75 2.15
CA GLU A 304 28.36 15.97 1.29
C GLU A 304 28.00 14.48 1.20
N ARG A 305 27.21 13.97 2.15
CA ARG A 305 26.74 12.57 2.14
C ARG A 305 25.66 12.31 1.09
N TYR A 306 24.90 13.34 0.72
CA TYR A 306 23.89 13.25 -0.35
C TYR A 306 24.57 13.15 -1.73
N ASP A 307 25.74 13.78 -1.88
CA ASP A 307 26.55 13.75 -3.10
C ASP A 307 27.41 12.48 -3.24
N GLU A 308 27.42 11.60 -2.23
CA GLU A 308 28.12 10.32 -2.34
C GLU A 308 27.45 9.45 -3.40
N SER A 309 28.25 8.91 -4.33
CA SER A 309 27.74 8.10 -5.45
C SER A 309 26.84 6.94 -5.02
N TRP A 310 27.09 6.34 -3.86
CA TRP A 310 26.26 5.29 -3.29
C TRP A 310 24.86 5.81 -2.92
N THR A 311 24.79 6.96 -2.23
CA THR A 311 23.55 7.58 -1.79
C THR A 311 22.73 8.08 -2.98
N GLU A 312 23.36 8.85 -3.87
CA GLU A 312 22.72 9.42 -5.06
C GLU A 312 22.09 8.32 -5.94
N GLN A 313 22.85 7.25 -6.22
CA GLN A 313 22.37 6.13 -7.04
C GLN A 313 21.20 5.40 -6.37
N ASN A 314 21.25 5.19 -5.05
CA ASN A 314 20.18 4.49 -4.36
C ASN A 314 18.90 5.32 -4.28
N LEU A 315 18.99 6.64 -4.01
CA LEU A 315 17.83 7.53 -4.03
C LEU A 315 17.19 7.60 -5.43
N ALA A 316 17.99 7.68 -6.49
CA ALA A 316 17.48 7.63 -7.86
C ALA A 316 16.78 6.29 -8.17
N ARG A 317 17.37 5.17 -7.74
CA ARG A 317 16.77 3.84 -7.92
C ARG A 317 15.49 3.67 -7.10
N ASP A 318 15.42 4.23 -5.89
CA ASP A 318 14.24 4.22 -5.04
C ASP A 318 13.06 4.96 -5.66
N ALA A 319 13.32 6.13 -6.26
CA ALA A 319 12.31 6.90 -6.95
C ALA A 319 11.73 6.16 -8.17
N VAL A 320 12.59 5.49 -8.95
CA VAL A 320 12.17 4.65 -10.08
C VAL A 320 11.38 3.44 -9.58
N HIS A 321 11.91 2.73 -8.58
CA HIS A 321 11.28 1.54 -8.01
C HIS A 321 9.88 1.87 -7.45
N ARG A 322 9.73 2.96 -6.69
CA ARG A 322 8.42 3.37 -6.15
C ARG A 322 7.38 3.59 -7.25
N ARG A 323 7.75 4.25 -8.35
CA ARG A 323 6.85 4.48 -9.50
C ARG A 323 6.49 3.18 -10.21
N GLU A 324 7.47 2.30 -10.43
CA GLU A 324 7.25 0.98 -11.03
C GLU A 324 6.31 0.12 -10.18
N ILE A 325 6.52 0.12 -8.85
CA ILE A 325 5.66 -0.59 -7.91
C ILE A 325 4.25 0.00 -7.88
N ALA A 326 4.09 1.32 -7.83
CA ALA A 326 2.78 1.96 -7.87
C ALA A 326 1.99 1.57 -9.12
N GLN A 327 2.64 1.57 -10.29
CA GLN A 327 2.04 1.11 -11.54
C GLN A 327 1.69 -0.39 -11.49
N LEU A 328 2.61 -1.25 -11.04
CA LEU A 328 2.37 -2.68 -10.92
C LEU A 328 1.23 -3.01 -9.95
N GLN A 329 1.14 -2.30 -8.82
CA GLN A 329 0.04 -2.42 -7.85
C GLN A 329 -1.30 -2.04 -8.48
N GLN A 330 -1.34 -0.93 -9.22
CA GLN A 330 -2.53 -0.53 -9.97
C GLN A 330 -2.94 -1.57 -11.02
N GLU A 331 -2.00 -2.08 -11.81
CA GLU A 331 -2.25 -3.08 -12.85
C GLU A 331 -2.74 -4.41 -12.27
N ARG A 332 -2.11 -4.89 -11.18
CA ARG A 332 -2.51 -6.10 -10.45
C ARG A 332 -3.95 -5.99 -9.97
N ARG A 333 -4.30 -4.87 -9.31
CA ARG A 333 -5.67 -4.65 -8.81
C ARG A 333 -6.68 -4.50 -9.93
N ALA A 334 -6.36 -3.73 -10.98
CA ALA A 334 -7.24 -3.56 -12.13
C ALA A 334 -7.52 -4.90 -12.83
N ALA A 335 -6.53 -5.78 -12.95
CA ALA A 335 -6.69 -7.12 -13.51
C ALA A 335 -7.61 -8.01 -12.65
N MET A 336 -7.67 -7.80 -11.34
CA MET A 336 -8.53 -8.54 -10.40
C MET A 336 -9.98 -8.05 -10.36
N ALA A 337 -10.31 -6.93 -10.98
CA ALA A 337 -11.66 -6.34 -10.94
C ALA A 337 -12.75 -7.22 -11.58
N GLY A 338 -12.38 -7.99 -12.60
CA GLY A 338 -13.32 -8.80 -13.37
C GLY A 338 -14.40 -7.96 -14.06
N ILE A 339 -15.68 -8.30 -13.87
CA ILE A 339 -16.80 -7.56 -14.47
C ILE A 339 -17.00 -6.22 -13.75
N LEU A 340 -16.81 -5.12 -14.48
CA LEU A 340 -16.94 -3.75 -13.98
C LEU A 340 -18.39 -3.28 -13.83
N PRO A 341 -18.65 -2.28 -12.96
CA PRO A 341 -19.97 -1.63 -12.79
C PRO A 341 -20.62 -1.15 -14.09
N THR A 342 -19.80 -0.73 -15.06
CA THR A 342 -20.26 -0.24 -16.37
C THR A 342 -20.71 -1.33 -17.33
N SER A 343 -20.45 -2.60 -16.99
CA SER A 343 -20.84 -3.74 -17.82
C SER A 343 -22.32 -4.08 -17.67
N ARG A 344 -22.96 -4.50 -18.77
CA ARG A 344 -24.35 -4.97 -18.78
C ARG A 344 -24.58 -6.21 -17.90
N LEU A 345 -23.54 -6.98 -17.63
CA LEU A 345 -23.60 -8.18 -16.79
C LEU A 345 -23.34 -7.90 -15.31
N TYR A 346 -23.04 -6.65 -14.93
CA TYR A 346 -22.77 -6.29 -13.55
C TYR A 346 -23.91 -6.64 -12.57
N PRO A 347 -25.20 -6.42 -12.89
CA PRO A 347 -26.28 -6.85 -12.00
C PRO A 347 -26.31 -8.37 -11.75
N VAL A 348 -25.83 -9.17 -12.71
CA VAL A 348 -25.72 -10.62 -12.56
C VAL A 348 -24.57 -10.97 -11.61
N LYS A 349 -23.43 -10.27 -11.69
CA LYS A 349 -22.33 -10.39 -10.73
C LYS A 349 -22.83 -10.11 -9.31
N ARG A 350 -23.52 -8.98 -9.11
CA ARG A 350 -24.09 -8.60 -7.80
C ARG A 350 -25.06 -9.63 -7.23
N ALA A 351 -25.92 -10.19 -8.07
CA ALA A 351 -26.84 -11.24 -7.65
C ALA A 351 -26.09 -12.52 -7.25
N ALA A 352 -25.04 -12.89 -7.99
CA ALA A 352 -24.23 -14.06 -7.68
C ALA A 352 -23.48 -13.92 -6.35
N GLU A 353 -22.87 -12.77 -6.08
CA GLU A 353 -22.15 -12.48 -4.83
C GLU A 353 -23.09 -12.51 -3.62
N ALA A 354 -24.29 -11.92 -3.73
CA ALA A 354 -25.29 -11.95 -2.66
C ALA A 354 -25.77 -13.39 -2.35
N VAL A 355 -25.95 -14.21 -3.38
CA VAL A 355 -26.29 -15.63 -3.23
C VAL A 355 -25.12 -16.40 -2.60
N ASP A 356 -23.88 -16.11 -2.97
CA ASP A 356 -22.70 -16.75 -2.41
C ASP A 356 -22.54 -16.47 -0.91
N VAL A 357 -22.68 -15.21 -0.46
CA VAL A 357 -22.66 -14.87 0.97
C VAL A 357 -23.80 -15.57 1.72
N LEU A 358 -25.00 -15.61 1.12
CA LEU A 358 -26.17 -16.24 1.74
C LEU A 358 -26.02 -17.76 1.90
N LEU A 359 -25.41 -18.42 0.90
CA LEU A 359 -25.16 -19.87 0.90
C LEU A 359 -23.90 -20.27 1.67
N THR A 360 -23.04 -19.32 2.05
CA THR A 360 -21.87 -19.56 2.89
C THR A 360 -22.32 -19.90 4.31
N PHE A 361 -21.76 -20.98 4.87
CA PHE A 361 -22.05 -21.46 6.22
C PHE A 361 -20.99 -20.97 7.20
N GLY A 362 -21.43 -20.50 8.38
CA GLY A 362 -20.56 -19.90 9.39
C GLY A 362 -20.52 -18.37 9.29
N GLU A 363 -20.46 -17.70 10.44
CA GLU A 363 -20.38 -16.24 10.48
C GLU A 363 -19.01 -15.76 10.02
N ASP A 364 -17.93 -16.41 10.45
CA ASP A 364 -16.55 -16.08 10.06
C ASP A 364 -16.34 -16.19 8.54
N ALA A 365 -16.79 -17.29 7.94
CA ALA A 365 -16.68 -17.49 6.49
C ALA A 365 -17.53 -16.47 5.70
N ARG A 366 -18.66 -16.02 6.25
CA ARG A 366 -19.46 -14.93 5.65
C ARG A 366 -18.76 -13.59 5.76
N THR A 367 -18.12 -13.30 6.89
CA THR A 367 -17.32 -12.09 7.09
C THR A 367 -16.16 -12.08 6.10
N GLN A 368 -15.40 -13.16 6.00
CA GLN A 368 -14.31 -13.29 5.03
C GLN A 368 -14.80 -13.08 3.59
N LYS A 369 -15.94 -13.67 3.21
CA LYS A 369 -16.55 -13.45 1.88
C LYS A 369 -16.98 -12.00 1.66
N ARG A 370 -17.55 -11.33 2.67
CA ARG A 370 -17.90 -9.90 2.59
C ARG A 370 -16.65 -9.04 2.39
N LEU A 371 -15.56 -9.32 3.11
CA LEU A 371 -14.27 -8.66 2.92
C LEU A 371 -13.70 -8.91 1.53
N THR A 372 -13.76 -10.15 1.01
CA THR A 372 -13.36 -10.46 -0.38
C THR A 372 -14.15 -9.62 -1.39
N TYR A 373 -15.46 -9.47 -1.21
CA TYR A 373 -16.28 -8.64 -2.10
C TYR A 373 -16.06 -7.15 -1.90
N ALA A 374 -15.71 -6.70 -0.69
CA ALA A 374 -15.26 -5.33 -0.45
C ALA A 374 -13.96 -5.05 -1.22
N ASN A 375 -12.96 -5.92 -1.12
CA ASN A 375 -11.73 -5.84 -1.92
C ASN A 375 -11.99 -5.91 -3.43
N THR A 376 -13.03 -6.63 -3.85
CA THR A 376 -13.47 -6.62 -5.25
C THR A 376 -13.95 -5.22 -5.68
N ARG A 377 -14.58 -4.43 -4.79
CA ARG A 377 -14.96 -3.03 -5.09
C ARG A 377 -13.75 -2.13 -5.21
N LEU A 378 -12.73 -2.30 -4.37
CA LEU A 378 -11.46 -1.58 -4.53
C LEU A 378 -10.82 -1.90 -5.88
N ASN A 379 -10.82 -3.17 -6.27
CA ASN A 379 -10.28 -3.58 -7.58
C ASN A 379 -11.09 -3.00 -8.74
N GLU A 380 -12.43 -2.96 -8.64
CA GLU A 380 -13.30 -2.28 -9.61
C GLU A 380 -13.01 -0.79 -9.72
N ALA A 381 -12.81 -0.10 -8.59
CA ALA A 381 -12.38 1.30 -8.58
C ALA A 381 -11.02 1.45 -9.27
N ALA A 382 -10.05 0.57 -8.99
CA ALA A 382 -8.73 0.59 -9.63
C ALA A 382 -8.84 0.48 -11.15
N ALA A 383 -9.67 -0.45 -11.64
CA ALA A 383 -9.90 -0.63 -13.07
C ALA A 383 -10.63 0.57 -13.73
N LEU A 384 -11.53 1.23 -13.00
CA LEU A 384 -12.20 2.45 -13.49
C LEU A 384 -11.25 3.65 -13.53
N LEU A 385 -10.35 3.76 -12.56
CA LEU A 385 -9.30 4.80 -12.50
C LEU A 385 -8.21 4.59 -13.56
N ALA A 386 -7.90 3.34 -13.89
CA ALA A 386 -6.98 2.99 -14.98
C ALA A 386 -7.58 3.25 -16.38
N GLY A 387 -8.92 3.30 -16.50
CA GLY A 387 -9.60 3.63 -17.74
C GLY A 387 -10.07 5.09 -17.81
N ASP A 388 -10.68 5.48 -18.93
CA ASP A 388 -11.24 6.83 -19.14
C ASP A 388 -12.49 7.15 -18.28
N GLN A 389 -12.80 6.32 -17.28
CA GLN A 389 -14.05 6.34 -16.50
C GLN A 389 -13.82 6.69 -15.02
N GLY A 390 -12.70 7.36 -14.69
CA GLY A 390 -12.31 7.65 -13.30
C GLY A 390 -13.38 8.33 -12.44
N ALA A 391 -14.25 9.16 -13.03
CA ALA A 391 -15.37 9.79 -12.31
C ALA A 391 -16.39 8.78 -11.73
N GLN A 392 -16.43 7.55 -12.25
CA GLN A 392 -17.33 6.50 -11.80
C GLN A 392 -16.72 5.62 -10.69
N ALA A 393 -15.44 5.83 -10.35
CA ALA A 393 -14.78 5.10 -9.27
C ALA A 393 -15.34 5.42 -7.88
N ALA A 394 -16.00 6.58 -7.72
CA ALA A 394 -16.58 7.01 -6.45
C ALA A 394 -17.66 6.05 -5.91
N GLU A 395 -18.45 5.42 -6.78
CA GLU A 395 -19.52 4.50 -6.35
C GLU A 395 -18.95 3.21 -5.72
N PRO A 396 -18.02 2.46 -6.38
CA PRO A 396 -17.37 1.32 -5.74
C PRO A 396 -16.61 1.67 -4.45
N LEU A 397 -15.95 2.83 -4.38
CA LEU A 397 -15.24 3.26 -3.16
C LEU A 397 -16.21 3.52 -1.99
N ALA A 398 -17.35 4.17 -2.25
CA ALA A 398 -18.38 4.38 -1.24
C ALA A 398 -18.97 3.04 -0.76
N GLU A 399 -19.18 2.09 -1.66
CA GLU A 399 -19.64 0.75 -1.29
C GLU A 399 -18.61 -0.03 -0.46
N TYR A 400 -17.32 0.06 -0.80
CA TYR A 400 -16.25 -0.53 -0.01
C TYR A 400 -16.30 -0.05 1.44
N ARG A 401 -16.30 1.28 1.64
CA ARG A 401 -16.37 1.91 2.97
C ARG A 401 -17.62 1.48 3.72
N ALA A 402 -18.78 1.49 3.07
CA ALA A 402 -20.04 1.09 3.69
C ALA A 402 -20.03 -0.37 4.18
N VAL A 403 -19.39 -1.28 3.44
CA VAL A 403 -19.26 -2.69 3.87
C VAL A 403 -18.35 -2.81 5.09
N LEU A 404 -17.22 -2.12 5.10
CA LEU A 404 -16.29 -2.19 6.24
C LEU A 404 -16.89 -1.60 7.51
N LEU A 405 -17.54 -0.44 7.42
CA LEU A 405 -18.27 0.17 8.54
C LEU A 405 -19.34 -0.76 9.10
N ALA A 406 -20.12 -1.40 8.22
CA ALA A 406 -21.16 -2.33 8.64
C ALA A 406 -20.59 -3.60 9.31
N LEU A 407 -19.34 -3.98 9.02
CA LEU A 407 -18.65 -5.07 9.69
C LEU A 407 -18.07 -4.61 11.04
N ALA A 408 -17.55 -3.39 11.12
CA ALA A 408 -17.02 -2.79 12.35
C ALA A 408 -18.12 -2.54 13.41
N ASP A 409 -19.26 -1.98 13.01
CA ASP A 409 -20.42 -1.73 13.90
C ASP A 409 -20.96 -3.01 14.57
N GLY A 410 -20.71 -4.17 13.95
CA GLY A 410 -21.15 -5.48 14.42
C GLY A 410 -20.08 -6.27 15.18
N SER A 411 -18.83 -5.77 15.27
CA SER A 411 -17.72 -6.47 15.91
C SER A 411 -17.44 -5.94 17.32
N GLU A 412 -17.33 -6.84 18.30
CA GLU A 412 -16.79 -6.51 19.62
C GLU A 412 -15.25 -6.59 19.61
N GLU A 413 -14.58 -5.82 20.47
CA GLU A 413 -13.12 -5.82 20.58
C GLU A 413 -12.56 -7.24 20.88
N GLY A 414 -11.52 -7.65 20.14
CA GLY A 414 -10.86 -8.95 20.30
C GLY A 414 -11.56 -10.13 19.61
N THR A 415 -12.57 -9.86 18.77
CA THR A 415 -13.24 -10.90 17.96
C THR A 415 -12.45 -11.25 16.69
N LEU A 416 -12.65 -12.47 16.18
CA LEU A 416 -12.06 -12.89 14.89
C LEU A 416 -12.48 -11.96 13.73
N THR A 417 -13.67 -11.36 13.81
CA THR A 417 -14.15 -10.39 12.83
C THR A 417 -13.29 -9.11 12.80
N GLN A 418 -12.88 -8.61 13.97
CA GLN A 418 -11.97 -7.47 14.06
C GLN A 418 -10.58 -7.85 13.51
N PHE A 419 -10.04 -9.00 13.89
CA PHE A 419 -8.75 -9.47 13.37
C PHE A 419 -8.74 -9.57 11.83
N LEU A 420 -9.78 -10.16 11.24
CA LEU A 420 -9.91 -10.26 9.78
C LEU A 420 -10.05 -8.88 9.11
N LEU A 421 -10.69 -7.93 9.79
CA LEU A 421 -10.87 -6.57 9.31
C LEU A 421 -9.53 -5.81 9.34
N GLU A 422 -8.82 -5.84 10.46
CA GLU A 422 -7.46 -5.29 10.62
C GLU A 422 -6.50 -5.88 9.59
N GLN A 423 -6.52 -7.20 9.42
CA GLN A 423 -5.71 -7.88 8.40
C GLN A 423 -6.06 -7.36 6.99
N SER A 424 -7.35 -7.26 6.65
CA SER A 424 -7.77 -6.79 5.32
C SER A 424 -7.38 -5.33 5.05
N LEU A 425 -7.42 -4.46 6.06
CA LEU A 425 -7.01 -3.06 5.97
C LEU A 425 -5.50 -2.93 5.86
N SER A 426 -4.74 -3.74 6.60
CA SER A 426 -3.28 -3.82 6.54
C SER A 426 -2.82 -4.26 5.15
N GLU A 427 -3.40 -5.35 4.62
CA GLU A 427 -3.16 -5.83 3.25
C GLU A 427 -3.51 -4.75 2.22
N ALA A 428 -4.69 -4.14 2.34
CA ALA A 428 -5.12 -3.10 1.41
C ALA A 428 -4.18 -1.89 1.42
N SER A 429 -3.76 -1.44 2.61
CA SER A 429 -2.85 -0.30 2.77
C SER A 429 -1.48 -0.59 2.18
N ALA A 430 -0.91 -1.78 2.41
CA ALA A 430 0.40 -2.18 1.89
C ALA A 430 0.43 -2.23 0.35
N ASP A 431 -0.61 -2.80 -0.26
CA ASP A 431 -0.81 -2.88 -1.71
C ASP A 431 -0.99 -1.52 -2.41
N MET A 432 -1.04 -0.42 -1.64
CA MET A 432 -1.34 0.94 -2.15
C MET A 432 -0.35 1.97 -1.60
N ALA A 433 0.67 1.51 -0.87
CA ALA A 433 1.53 2.38 -0.10
C ALA A 433 2.49 3.19 -0.99
N ALA A 434 2.88 2.63 -2.15
CA ALA A 434 3.76 3.27 -3.12
C ALA A 434 3.11 4.44 -3.88
N ALA A 435 1.78 4.53 -3.88
CA ALA A 435 1.04 5.55 -4.61
C ALA A 435 1.26 6.94 -4.02
N LEU A 436 1.58 7.93 -4.87
CA LEU A 436 1.73 9.33 -4.50
C LEU A 436 0.54 10.17 -5.00
N PRO A 437 0.29 11.37 -4.45
CA PRO A 437 -0.83 12.23 -4.82
C PRO A 437 -1.01 12.52 -6.31
N ASP A 438 0.06 12.50 -7.10
CA ASP A 438 0.02 12.70 -8.55
C ASP A 438 -0.53 11.48 -9.31
N ASP A 439 -0.56 10.31 -8.68
CA ASP A 439 -1.10 9.08 -9.26
C ASP A 439 -2.62 9.04 -9.12
N ALA A 440 -3.34 8.71 -10.21
CA ALA A 440 -4.78 8.50 -10.15
C ALA A 440 -5.19 7.39 -9.15
N PHE A 441 -4.28 6.46 -8.87
CA PHE A 441 -4.42 5.37 -7.90
C PHE A 441 -4.39 5.85 -6.43
N TYR A 442 -3.96 7.09 -6.16
CA TYR A 442 -3.90 7.64 -4.80
C TYR A 442 -5.26 7.85 -4.14
N LEU A 443 -6.32 8.15 -4.92
CA LEU A 443 -7.70 8.23 -4.42
C LEU A 443 -8.13 6.95 -3.68
N LEU A 444 -7.54 5.86 -4.11
CA LEU A 444 -7.78 4.52 -3.63
C LEU A 444 -7.06 4.34 -2.27
N LYS A 445 -5.81 4.81 -2.14
CA LYS A 445 -5.06 4.89 -0.86
C LYS A 445 -5.83 5.73 0.16
N GLN A 446 -6.32 6.91 -0.24
CA GLN A 446 -7.14 7.78 0.60
C GLN A 446 -8.40 7.07 1.12
N ALA A 447 -9.13 6.37 0.27
CA ALA A 447 -10.35 5.66 0.67
C ALA A 447 -10.08 4.54 1.69
N VAL A 448 -8.94 3.84 1.59
CA VAL A 448 -8.54 2.81 2.56
C VAL A 448 -8.15 3.43 3.90
N LEU A 449 -7.36 4.51 3.88
CA LEU A 449 -6.95 5.22 5.08
C LEU A 449 -8.15 5.86 5.80
N GLU A 450 -9.05 6.51 5.07
CA GLU A 450 -10.28 7.06 5.67
C GLU A 450 -11.14 5.95 6.30
N ALA A 451 -11.26 4.79 5.65
CA ALA A 451 -11.98 3.66 6.22
C ALA A 451 -11.29 3.15 7.50
N SER A 452 -9.95 3.12 7.57
CA SER A 452 -9.25 2.68 8.78
C SER A 452 -9.50 3.59 9.99
N VAL A 453 -9.61 4.91 9.81
CA VAL A 453 -9.95 5.85 10.92
C VAL A 453 -11.29 5.50 11.57
N GLU A 454 -12.28 5.11 10.75
CA GLU A 454 -13.63 4.87 11.24
C GLU A 454 -13.80 3.51 11.90
N ILE A 455 -12.82 2.62 11.74
CA ILE A 455 -12.88 1.21 12.13
C ILE A 455 -11.95 0.93 13.31
N ASP A 456 -10.73 1.46 13.24
CA ASP A 456 -9.65 1.12 14.16
C ASP A 456 -9.37 2.30 15.11
N GLY A 457 -9.30 2.00 16.41
CA GLY A 457 -8.87 2.97 17.42
C GLY A 457 -7.36 3.11 17.54
N ALA A 458 -6.58 2.24 16.88
CA ALA A 458 -5.11 2.26 16.93
C ALA A 458 -4.48 3.33 16.03
N VAL A 459 -5.17 3.79 14.97
CA VAL A 459 -4.72 4.88 14.11
C VAL A 459 -5.66 6.07 14.26
N THR A 460 -5.14 7.19 14.77
CA THR A 460 -5.98 8.37 14.97
C THR A 460 -6.23 9.10 13.64
N ALA A 461 -7.35 9.82 13.56
CA ALA A 461 -7.64 10.69 12.42
C ALA A 461 -6.49 11.68 12.15
N ASP A 462 -5.85 12.16 13.22
CA ASP A 462 -4.72 13.09 13.16
C ASP A 462 -3.49 12.42 12.53
N ASP A 463 -3.18 11.16 12.89
CA ASP A 463 -2.04 10.43 12.31
C ASP A 463 -2.21 10.18 10.81
N ILE A 464 -3.44 9.89 10.36
CA ILE A 464 -3.73 9.73 8.92
C ILE A 464 -3.62 11.05 8.18
N GLN A 465 -4.14 12.15 8.75
CA GLN A 465 -3.94 13.48 8.17
C GLN A 465 -2.45 13.80 8.04
N GLY A 466 -1.64 13.45 9.06
CA GLY A 466 -0.19 13.59 8.99
C GLY A 466 0.44 12.80 7.85
N LEU A 467 0.01 11.55 7.63
CA LEU A 467 0.49 10.73 6.51
C LEU A 467 0.12 11.33 5.14
N LEU A 468 -1.10 11.85 4.99
CA LEU A 468 -1.54 12.52 3.76
C LEU A 468 -0.74 13.81 3.50
N ILE A 469 -0.42 14.58 4.55
CA ILE A 469 0.45 15.77 4.45
C ILE A 469 1.86 15.37 4.02
N MET A 470 2.43 14.30 4.60
CA MET A 470 3.74 13.79 4.22
C MET A 470 3.78 13.35 2.75
N ASP A 471 2.76 12.64 2.28
CA ASP A 471 2.63 12.21 0.88
C ASP A 471 2.55 13.43 -0.07
N ALA A 472 1.80 14.47 0.31
CA ALA A 472 1.68 15.72 -0.44
C ALA A 472 2.99 16.54 -0.48
N LEU A 473 3.68 16.65 0.65
CA LEU A 473 4.99 17.31 0.70
C LEU A 473 6.04 16.55 -0.12
N ALA A 474 6.04 15.21 -0.06
CA ALA A 474 6.95 14.39 -0.87
C ALA A 474 6.73 14.60 -2.38
N ALA A 475 5.47 14.66 -2.83
CA ALA A 475 5.14 14.96 -4.23
C ALA A 475 5.56 16.40 -4.62
N LEU A 476 5.32 17.38 -3.75
CA LEU A 476 5.76 18.76 -3.96
C LEU A 476 7.28 18.90 -4.06
N ILE A 477 8.04 18.25 -3.18
CA ILE A 477 9.50 18.23 -3.24
C ILE A 477 9.96 17.63 -4.57
N GLN A 478 9.36 16.51 -4.98
CA GLN A 478 9.72 15.84 -6.24
C GLN A 478 9.44 16.69 -7.48
N THR A 479 8.32 17.41 -7.51
CA THR A 479 7.97 18.30 -8.64
C THR A 479 8.91 19.50 -8.72
N VAL A 480 9.28 20.10 -7.58
CA VAL A 480 10.26 21.19 -7.52
C VAL A 480 11.66 20.72 -7.92
N GLU A 481 12.14 19.60 -7.37
CA GLU A 481 13.46 19.02 -7.72
C GLU A 481 13.54 18.62 -9.21
N ALA A 482 12.40 18.25 -9.83
CA ALA A 482 12.32 17.99 -11.27
C ALA A 482 12.34 19.27 -12.13
N GLY A 483 12.26 20.45 -11.53
CA GLY A 483 12.15 21.74 -12.22
C GLY A 483 10.76 22.02 -12.80
N GLU A 484 9.74 21.24 -12.42
CA GLU A 484 8.35 21.41 -12.84
C GLU A 484 7.64 22.38 -11.90
N VAL A 485 7.84 23.67 -12.12
CA VAL A 485 7.31 24.72 -11.24
C VAL A 485 5.81 25.02 -11.50
N GLU A 486 5.27 24.55 -12.62
CA GLU A 486 3.85 24.72 -12.97
C GLU A 486 2.96 23.89 -12.03
N GLY A 487 2.17 24.55 -11.19
CA GLY A 487 1.20 23.88 -10.31
C GLY A 487 1.64 23.76 -8.84
N VAL A 488 2.91 24.01 -8.53
CA VAL A 488 3.44 24.00 -7.14
C VAL A 488 2.64 24.94 -6.24
N GLN A 489 2.33 26.16 -6.72
CA GLN A 489 1.51 27.13 -5.98
C GLN A 489 0.13 26.57 -5.63
N LYS A 490 -0.55 25.93 -6.60
CA LYS A 490 -1.90 25.40 -6.37
C LYS A 490 -1.87 24.28 -5.34
N ALA A 491 -0.94 23.34 -5.49
CA ALA A 491 -0.77 22.24 -4.54
C ALA A 491 -0.37 22.73 -3.14
N TRP A 492 0.45 23.78 -3.03
CA TRP A 492 0.76 24.42 -1.75
C TRP A 492 -0.48 25.06 -1.09
N VAL A 493 -1.28 25.82 -1.85
CA VAL A 493 -2.52 26.43 -1.35
C VAL A 493 -3.51 25.36 -0.90
N ASP A 494 -3.61 24.24 -1.61
CA ASP A 494 -4.45 23.11 -1.23
C ASP A 494 -3.95 22.42 0.07
N LEU A 495 -2.65 22.46 0.35
CA LEU A 495 -2.02 21.87 1.54
C LEU A 495 -2.14 22.75 2.81
N GLN A 496 -2.15 24.07 2.68
CA GLN A 496 -2.14 25.00 3.82
C GLN A 496 -3.23 24.75 4.88
N PRO A 497 -4.50 24.45 4.53
CA PRO A 497 -5.53 24.16 5.52
C PRO A 497 -5.20 22.95 6.39
N HIS A 498 -4.51 21.96 5.83
CA HIS A 498 -4.11 20.74 6.55
C HIS A 498 -2.92 21.00 7.48
N LEU A 499 -1.94 21.81 7.06
CA LEU A 499 -0.83 22.23 7.90
C LEU A 499 -1.30 23.04 9.13
N ALA A 500 -2.26 23.94 8.94
CA ALA A 500 -2.82 24.72 10.04
C ALA A 500 -3.53 23.86 11.12
N LEU A 501 -3.95 22.64 10.79
CA LEU A 501 -4.50 21.69 11.76
C LEU A 501 -3.38 21.04 12.60
N THR A 502 -2.20 20.83 12.01
CA THR A 502 -1.05 20.25 12.71
C THR A 502 -0.41 21.19 13.72
N GLU A 503 -0.54 22.51 13.51
CA GLU A 503 0.01 23.56 14.40
C GLU A 503 -0.87 23.86 15.63
N GLN A 504 -2.05 23.24 15.76
CA GLN A 504 -2.95 23.47 16.89
C GLN A 504 -2.45 22.74 18.16
N GLU A 505 -2.49 23.41 19.32
CA GLU A 505 -2.06 22.85 20.62
C GLU A 505 -2.82 21.58 21.05
N ASP A 506 -3.99 21.31 20.47
CA ASP A 506 -4.85 20.15 20.76
C ASP A 506 -4.60 18.93 19.84
N SER A 507 -3.63 18.99 18.93
CA SER A 507 -3.30 17.88 18.01
C SER A 507 -2.88 16.62 18.78
N LYS A 508 -3.48 15.46 18.48
CA LYS A 508 -3.13 14.16 19.07
C LYS A 508 -2.14 13.36 18.22
N MET A 509 -1.56 13.98 17.20
CA MET A 509 -0.61 13.35 16.28
C MET A 509 0.62 12.82 17.01
N GLN A 510 1.10 11.65 16.60
CA GLN A 510 2.35 11.09 17.13
C GLN A 510 3.54 12.03 16.91
N GLU A 511 4.40 12.17 17.92
CA GLU A 511 5.58 13.05 17.90
C GLU A 511 6.48 12.76 16.68
N GLY A 512 6.64 11.49 16.32
CA GLY A 512 7.42 11.07 15.15
C GLY A 512 6.82 11.50 13.81
N VAL A 513 5.50 11.60 13.69
CA VAL A 513 4.84 12.09 12.46
C VAL A 513 5.02 13.60 12.35
N HIS A 514 4.81 14.34 13.44
CA HIS A 514 4.99 15.79 13.46
C HIS A 514 6.44 16.19 13.14
N LYS A 515 7.42 15.48 13.73
CA LYS A 515 8.85 15.70 13.47
C LYS A 515 9.20 15.51 11.98
N GLU A 516 8.57 14.53 11.32
CA GLU A 516 8.79 14.25 9.89
C GLU A 516 8.18 15.33 8.99
N ILE A 517 6.97 15.80 9.31
CA ILE A 517 6.32 16.90 8.58
C ILE A 517 7.21 18.15 8.59
N LEU A 518 7.78 18.50 9.75
CA LEU A 518 8.71 19.63 9.86
C LEU A 518 9.98 19.40 9.04
N ALA A 519 10.55 18.18 9.04
CA ALA A 519 11.71 17.85 8.24
C ALA A 519 11.44 17.99 6.73
N LEU A 520 10.29 17.51 6.27
CA LEU A 520 9.84 17.65 4.88
C LEU A 520 9.55 19.11 4.50
N LEU A 521 8.96 19.90 5.39
CA LEU A 521 8.76 21.35 5.17
C LEU A 521 10.09 22.09 5.03
N THR A 522 11.07 21.79 5.87
CA THR A 522 12.42 22.36 5.73
C THR A 522 13.07 21.95 4.42
N ARG A 523 12.94 20.67 4.02
CA ARG A 523 13.47 20.20 2.73
C ARG A 523 12.77 20.88 1.54
N PHE A 524 11.46 21.02 1.60
CA PHE A 524 10.68 21.73 0.59
C PHE A 524 11.10 23.19 0.48
N ALA A 525 11.28 23.89 1.62
CA ALA A 525 11.78 25.26 1.63
C ALA A 525 13.17 25.39 1.00
N LEU A 526 14.08 24.43 1.25
CA LEU A 526 15.40 24.40 0.62
C LEU A 526 15.32 24.15 -0.89
N ALA A 527 14.50 23.19 -1.33
CA ALA A 527 14.29 22.92 -2.77
C ALA A 527 13.71 24.15 -3.49
N VAL A 528 12.78 24.87 -2.86
CA VAL A 528 12.24 26.13 -3.39
C VAL A 528 13.31 27.22 -3.46
N GLN A 529 14.21 27.29 -2.49
CA GLN A 529 15.32 28.25 -2.48
C GLN A 529 16.32 27.99 -3.62
N GLU A 530 16.62 26.74 -3.95
CA GLU A 530 17.49 26.39 -5.08
C GLU A 530 16.89 26.83 -6.43
N HIS A 531 15.56 26.88 -6.52
CA HIS A 531 14.81 27.30 -7.70
C HIS A 531 14.15 28.68 -7.55
N GLU A 532 14.66 29.53 -6.65
CA GLU A 532 14.04 30.80 -6.24
C GLU A 532 13.72 31.71 -7.45
N GLU A 533 14.64 31.88 -8.40
CA GLU A 533 14.43 32.76 -9.56
C GLU A 533 13.22 32.35 -10.42
N GLN A 534 12.96 31.04 -10.55
CA GLN A 534 11.87 30.49 -11.35
C GLN A 534 10.54 30.54 -10.59
N ILE A 535 10.59 30.27 -9.28
CA ILE A 535 9.41 30.25 -8.41
C ILE A 535 8.95 31.68 -8.10
N ALA A 536 9.85 32.58 -7.75
CA ALA A 536 9.53 33.98 -7.46
C ALA A 536 8.98 34.72 -8.69
N ALA A 537 9.28 34.26 -9.91
CA ALA A 537 8.69 34.78 -11.14
C ALA A 537 7.20 34.41 -11.30
N ILE A 538 6.76 33.32 -10.66
CA ILE A 538 5.38 32.82 -10.71
C ILE A 538 4.61 33.28 -9.46
N ASP A 539 5.19 33.08 -8.28
CA ASP A 539 4.60 33.46 -7.00
C ASP A 539 5.67 33.88 -5.98
N PRO A 540 5.86 35.20 -5.75
CA PRO A 540 6.79 35.69 -4.74
C PRO A 540 6.31 35.45 -3.30
N GLU A 541 4.99 35.30 -3.07
CA GLU A 541 4.45 35.09 -1.71
C GLU A 541 4.79 33.71 -1.16
N LEU A 542 4.96 32.71 -2.03
CA LEU A 542 5.36 31.34 -1.66
C LEU A 542 6.74 31.31 -1.01
N VAL A 543 7.71 32.04 -1.57
CA VAL A 543 9.09 32.11 -1.06
C VAL A 543 9.10 32.74 0.34
N ASP A 544 8.32 33.82 0.53
CA ASP A 544 8.22 34.51 1.81
C ASP A 544 7.57 33.63 2.90
N GLN A 545 6.55 32.83 2.54
CA GLN A 545 5.90 31.91 3.48
C GLN A 545 6.82 30.78 3.92
N LEU A 546 7.65 30.26 3.00
CA LEU A 546 8.56 29.14 3.29
C LEU A 546 9.84 29.57 4.01
N ALA A 547 10.16 30.87 4.00
CA ALA A 547 11.33 31.41 4.69
C ALA A 547 11.34 31.09 6.21
N ALA A 548 10.16 30.90 6.82
CA ALA A 548 10.04 30.51 8.23
C ALA A 548 10.57 29.09 8.53
N TYR A 549 10.59 28.21 7.52
CA TYR A 549 11.02 26.82 7.65
C TYR A 549 12.47 26.58 7.23
N LEU A 550 13.13 27.60 6.69
CA LEU A 550 14.56 27.53 6.39
C LEU A 550 15.36 27.42 7.71
N PRO A 551 16.42 26.59 7.73
CA PRO A 551 17.27 26.53 8.90
C PRO A 551 17.81 27.92 9.19
N SER A 552 17.57 28.41 10.41
CA SER A 552 18.13 29.67 10.88
C SER A 552 19.65 29.57 10.76
N GLY A 553 20.24 30.34 9.85
CA GLY A 553 21.67 30.26 9.56
C GLY A 553 22.49 30.24 10.84
N SER A 554 23.11 29.10 11.14
CA SER A 554 23.94 28.95 12.32
C SER A 554 25.18 29.84 12.20
N GLU A 555 25.45 30.55 13.30
CA GLU A 555 26.67 31.28 13.63
C GLU A 555 26.77 32.73 13.11
N SER A 556 26.35 33.65 13.99
CA SER A 556 27.11 34.90 14.16
C SER A 556 28.59 34.55 14.21
N ALA A 557 29.36 35.01 13.22
CA ALA A 557 30.81 34.85 13.16
C ALA A 557 31.40 35.31 14.50
N VAL A 558 31.73 34.36 15.38
CA VAL A 558 32.40 34.67 16.62
C VAL A 558 33.76 35.28 16.24
N PRO A 559 34.10 36.48 16.73
CA PRO A 559 35.34 37.14 16.34
C PRO A 559 36.53 36.23 16.65
N VAL A 560 37.24 35.85 15.59
CA VAL A 560 38.37 34.92 15.61
C VAL A 560 39.59 35.65 16.22
N MET A 561 40.25 35.05 17.21
CA MET A 561 41.50 35.59 17.77
C MET A 561 42.60 35.61 16.71
N SER A 562 43.43 36.64 16.73
CA SER A 562 44.62 36.70 15.87
C SER A 562 45.63 35.59 16.24
N GLU A 563 46.42 35.14 15.26
CA GLU A 563 47.45 34.09 15.50
C GLU A 563 48.47 34.49 16.57
N GLU A 564 48.77 35.78 16.71
CA GLU A 564 49.68 36.29 17.75
C GLU A 564 49.07 36.13 19.15
N GLU A 565 47.79 36.49 19.33
CA GLU A 565 47.08 36.33 20.60
C GLU A 565 46.90 34.86 20.98
N LEU A 566 46.61 34.00 20.00
CA LEU A 566 46.53 32.55 20.19
C LEU A 566 47.86 31.98 20.69
N GLN A 567 48.98 32.41 20.09
CA GLN A 567 50.30 31.93 20.48
C GLN A 567 50.72 32.41 21.87
N ILE A 568 50.40 33.66 22.24
CA ILE A 568 50.63 34.19 23.58
C ILE A 568 49.82 33.37 24.62
N LEU A 569 48.55 33.11 24.33
CA LEU A 569 47.68 32.36 25.24
C LEU A 569 48.17 30.93 25.45
N VAL A 570 48.52 30.23 24.36
CA VAL A 570 49.04 28.85 24.42
C VAL A 570 50.39 28.79 25.15
N GLN A 571 51.29 29.75 24.90
CA GLN A 571 52.57 29.82 25.60
C GLN A 571 52.37 30.07 27.10
N SER A 572 51.40 30.92 27.47
CA SER A 572 51.09 31.17 28.88
C SER A 572 50.58 29.91 29.61
N ILE A 573 49.83 29.05 28.92
CA ILE A 573 49.35 27.76 29.45
C ILE A 573 50.54 26.81 29.63
N TYR A 574 51.43 26.74 28.65
CA TYR A 574 52.66 25.95 28.72
C TYR A 574 53.50 26.35 29.95
N ASP A 575 53.76 27.65 30.11
CA ASP A 575 54.58 28.15 31.21
C ASP A 575 53.96 27.85 32.59
N ARG A 576 52.62 27.93 32.72
CA ARG A 576 51.91 27.58 33.96
C ARG A 576 51.97 26.09 34.28
N ILE A 577 51.88 25.21 33.29
CA ILE A 577 52.03 23.76 33.50
C ILE A 577 53.44 23.42 33.98
N PHE A 578 54.47 24.01 33.35
CA PHE A 578 55.88 23.71 33.61
C PHE A 578 56.51 24.48 34.77
N LEU A 579 55.76 25.37 35.43
CA LEU A 579 56.15 25.99 36.70
C LEU A 579 56.36 24.93 37.80
N TYR A 580 55.72 23.78 37.70
CA TYR A 580 55.86 22.67 38.63
C TYR A 580 56.89 21.63 38.17
N HIS A 581 57.71 21.11 39.09
CA HIS A 581 58.73 20.11 38.78
C HIS A 581 58.26 18.65 38.91
N MET A 582 57.16 18.40 39.64
CA MET A 582 56.64 17.05 39.88
C MET A 582 55.57 16.67 38.84
N THR A 583 55.65 15.46 38.28
CA THR A 583 54.74 14.89 37.28
C THR A 583 53.26 15.03 37.67
N ARG A 584 52.91 14.66 38.92
CA ARG A 584 51.52 14.74 39.41
C ARG A 584 51.00 16.18 39.46
N SER A 585 51.83 17.14 39.83
CA SER A 585 51.46 18.55 39.89
C SER A 585 51.23 19.14 38.49
N ARG A 586 52.06 18.76 37.50
CA ARG A 586 51.88 19.17 36.11
C ARG A 586 50.59 18.63 35.50
N VAL A 587 50.26 17.37 35.76
CA VAL A 587 49.01 16.75 35.29
C VAL A 587 47.79 17.43 35.92
N ASN A 588 47.84 17.74 37.22
CA ASN A 588 46.75 18.46 37.89
C ASN A 588 46.59 19.89 37.33
N GLN A 589 47.69 20.60 37.08
CA GLN A 589 47.63 21.93 36.47
C GLN A 589 47.07 21.86 35.04
N PHE A 590 47.48 20.88 34.25
CA PHE A 590 46.94 20.65 32.91
C PHE A 590 45.41 20.49 32.93
N PHE A 591 44.86 19.66 33.83
CA PHE A 591 43.41 19.52 33.96
C PHE A 591 42.72 20.81 34.42
N ALA A 592 43.36 21.61 35.27
CA ALA A 592 42.82 22.90 35.67
C ALA A 592 42.76 23.89 34.50
N GLU A 593 43.80 23.93 33.65
CA GLU A 593 43.84 24.77 32.45
C GLU A 593 42.82 24.31 31.40
N VAL A 594 42.73 23.00 31.12
CA VAL A 594 41.72 22.45 30.20
C VAL A 594 40.31 22.76 30.70
N LYS A 595 40.05 22.62 32.00
CA LYS A 595 38.75 22.97 32.59
C LYS A 595 38.44 24.47 32.51
N ALA A 596 39.47 25.33 32.57
CA ALA A 596 39.31 26.77 32.41
C ALA A 596 39.05 27.18 30.94
N LEU A 597 39.46 26.35 29.97
CA LEU A 597 39.18 26.54 28.55
C LEU A 597 37.77 26.09 28.15
N ALA A 598 37.09 25.29 28.98
CA ALA A 598 35.75 24.78 28.71
C ALA A 598 34.76 25.93 28.50
N GLY A 599 34.14 25.99 27.31
CA GLY A 599 33.21 27.05 26.93
C GLY A 599 33.86 28.25 26.25
N HIS A 600 35.16 28.21 25.97
CA HIS A 600 35.83 29.23 25.16
C HIS A 600 35.48 29.06 23.67
N PRO A 601 35.17 30.14 22.93
CA PRO A 601 34.75 30.05 21.52
C PRO A 601 35.80 29.40 20.61
N GLU A 602 37.09 29.57 20.93
CA GLU A 602 38.21 28.95 20.19
C GLU A 602 38.89 27.76 20.89
N GLU A 603 38.24 27.14 21.87
CA GLU A 603 38.78 26.01 22.63
C GLU A 603 39.40 24.91 21.72
N GLY A 604 38.77 24.58 20.60
CA GLY A 604 39.30 23.62 19.62
C GLY A 604 40.57 24.05 18.87
N ARG A 605 40.82 25.35 18.64
CA ARG A 605 42.08 25.85 18.05
C ARG A 605 43.20 25.84 19.08
N ILE A 606 42.89 26.24 20.32
CA ILE A 606 43.84 26.26 21.45
C ILE A 606 44.34 24.83 21.75
N LEU A 607 43.42 23.85 21.85
CA LEU A 607 43.78 22.45 22.10
C LEU A 607 44.65 21.86 20.99
N ARG A 608 44.35 22.15 19.71
CA ARG A 608 45.17 21.70 18.56
C ARG A 608 46.59 22.26 18.61
N ARG A 609 46.77 23.50 19.07
CA ARG A 609 48.10 24.11 19.21
C ARG A 609 48.85 23.56 20.43
N LEU A 610 48.16 23.31 21.55
CA LEU A 610 48.73 22.65 22.72
C LEU A 610 49.20 21.23 22.42
N PHE A 611 48.49 20.48 21.57
CA PHE A 611 48.90 19.15 21.13
C PHE A 611 50.29 19.15 20.46
N VAL A 612 50.62 20.21 19.71
CA VAL A 612 51.90 20.33 19.01
C VAL A 612 53.03 20.77 19.93
N ILE A 613 52.73 21.63 20.92
CA ILE A 613 53.75 22.28 21.76
C ILE A 613 54.10 21.46 23.01
N LEU A 614 53.17 20.65 23.53
CA LEU A 614 53.42 19.84 24.72
C LEU A 614 54.31 18.63 24.41
N PRO A 615 55.36 18.36 25.21
CA PRO A 615 56.30 17.28 24.94
C PRO A 615 55.75 15.90 25.29
N ASP A 616 56.23 14.87 24.58
CA ASP A 616 56.02 13.46 24.90
C ASP A 616 56.88 13.04 26.11
N GLY A 617 56.40 13.41 27.30
CA GLY A 617 56.97 13.04 28.59
C GLY A 617 56.22 11.89 29.29
N PRO A 618 56.67 11.47 30.49
CA PRO A 618 55.97 10.48 31.31
C PRO A 618 54.52 10.87 31.66
N GLU A 619 54.18 12.15 31.55
CA GLU A 619 52.84 12.70 31.74
C GLU A 619 51.85 12.36 30.59
N GLN A 620 52.37 12.04 29.40
CA GLN A 620 51.61 11.78 28.17
C GLN A 620 50.61 12.90 27.82
N PHE A 621 51.07 14.16 27.77
CA PHE A 621 50.19 15.29 27.49
C PHE A 621 49.52 15.25 26.10
N PRO A 622 50.21 14.88 25.00
CA PRO A 622 49.58 14.87 23.68
C PRO A 622 48.41 13.90 23.57
N SER A 623 48.49 12.72 24.20
CA SER A 623 47.37 11.75 24.20
C SER A 623 46.16 12.28 25.00
N ARG A 624 46.40 12.98 26.11
CA ARG A 624 45.34 13.63 26.90
C ARG A 624 44.68 14.78 26.15
N VAL A 625 45.47 15.63 25.48
CA VAL A 625 44.93 16.70 24.63
C VAL A 625 44.12 16.12 23.48
N ARG A 626 44.60 15.03 22.84
CA ARG A 626 43.85 14.35 21.77
C ARG A 626 42.50 13.85 22.26
N ARG A 627 42.43 13.29 23.46
CA ARG A 627 41.17 12.87 24.09
C ARG A 627 40.22 14.07 24.29
N GLU A 628 40.73 15.21 24.73
CA GLU A 628 39.91 16.43 24.89
C GLU A 628 39.49 17.06 23.56
N ILE A 629 40.33 17.00 22.52
CA ILE A 629 39.94 17.39 21.15
C ILE A 629 38.80 16.51 20.66
N THR A 630 38.86 15.19 20.91
CA THR A 630 37.77 14.27 20.59
C THR A 630 36.52 14.63 21.39
N ASN A 631 36.62 14.80 22.71
CA ASN A 631 35.48 15.19 23.57
C ASN A 631 34.84 16.51 23.10
N LEU A 632 35.66 17.50 22.75
CA LEU A 632 35.20 18.80 22.29
C LEU A 632 34.55 18.74 20.91
N ARG A 633 35.12 17.96 19.98
CA ARG A 633 34.50 17.71 18.69
C ARG A 633 33.11 17.12 18.88
N TRP A 634 32.97 16.22 19.83
CA TRP A 634 31.70 15.61 20.19
C TRP A 634 30.75 16.59 20.88
N ALA A 635 31.24 17.44 21.78
CA ALA A 635 30.45 18.44 22.49
C ALA A 635 29.96 19.58 21.58
N ARG A 636 30.79 20.07 20.65
CA ARG A 636 30.40 21.11 19.68
C ARG A 636 29.45 20.60 18.62
N GLU A 637 29.62 19.36 18.16
CA GLU A 637 28.64 18.69 17.30
C GLU A 637 27.32 18.38 18.05
N GLY A 638 27.28 18.49 19.38
CA GLY A 638 26.07 18.37 20.22
C GLY A 638 25.49 19.71 20.71
N GLY A 639 26.12 20.83 20.37
CA GLY A 639 25.70 22.19 20.74
C GLY A 639 25.21 23.05 19.56
N ILE A 640 25.11 22.46 18.36
CA ILE A 640 24.42 23.07 17.22
C ILE A 640 22.93 22.81 17.43
N ILE A 641 22.33 23.63 18.30
CA ILE A 641 20.88 23.82 18.44
C ILE A 641 20.53 25.12 17.74
#